data_AF-A0A955Y4N6-F1
#
_entry.id   AF-A0A955Y4N6-F1
#
_cell.length_a   1.000
_cell.length_b   1.000
_cell.length_c   1.000
_cell.angle_alpha   90.00
_cell.angle_beta   90.00
_cell.angle_gamma   90.00
#
_symmetry.space_group_name_H-M   'P 1'
#
loop_
_entity.id
_entity.type
_entity.pdbx_description
1 polymer ?
#
loop_
_entity_poly.entity_id
_entity_poly.type
_entity_poly.pdbx_seq_one_letter_code
_entity_poly.pdbx_strand_id
1 'polypeptide(L)'
;MRSSFVVLSAFVLPWAWMRSRLPLLAAVLVLALGPVDALAQSSVSGFLSPGDLARVHEPNENNCFTCHAINGQGVDPNLCMNCHETVRQQVRQGLGFHSDKGRNCESCHKDHRGRSFNLIPRGFEADFDHDKTGFPLNGAHRKATCEDCHTTPGQYTGLRSTCESCHDEPHGAEKSKRDLLASCDQCHNETEWKALPIAPEVFDHTSGTQTDYVLTGAHLEVFCGDCHFDWRFVPVRHDQCIDCHQDPHRADFGKDTCEDCHGSPGSWKVQKFNHNRTGYPLEGLHAEVDCHACHKGNATTPLPHDTCENCHEDMHSGQFRPRQCEDCHTVDVAGFALRSYDHDTTSFPLVGLHAGVNCEDCHGDRETAVYLGRPFDDCDACHVDEHQGRFEPTMCQRCHTAEGFRALFFNHDDTNFPHTGKHKQVACNGCHEDFRWVGFPYGSCADCHEKASPHQPGVLGSDTCDDCHNTESFKQISFDHAANTRFDLGLPHGDKACGACHEGIDRFEGLTGECTACHQEERPWGHYDGQCGTCHEAAHWFPGGLGDQEHSVTGFALRGAHTVLDCEECHMPDRARGEAKPQCIGCHRQDDSHRNQLGNVCDDCHTEMSWFRVRWRHGTTGWPLRGAHKMAECVDCHPSSYTGTPTQCFRCHAYEASASPYHQSGLLQSCDTCHRVYGWLPVRGAEVLQ
;
A
#
# COMPACT_ATOMS: atom_id res chain seq x y z
N MET A 1 24.35 -38.59 44.36
CA MET A 1 24.25 -39.40 45.60
C MET A 1 22.90 -40.11 45.60
N ARG A 2 22.86 -41.43 45.88
CA ARG A 2 21.71 -42.32 46.22
C ARG A 2 20.35 -42.09 45.50
N SER A 3 19.86 -42.97 44.60
CA SER A 3 19.32 -44.34 44.83
C SER A 3 18.05 -44.33 45.71
N SER A 4 16.90 -44.93 45.38
CA SER A 4 16.60 -46.23 44.70
C SER A 4 15.26 -46.14 43.93
N PHE A 5 14.92 -46.85 42.84
CA PHE A 5 14.90 -48.30 42.50
C PHE A 5 13.98 -49.21 43.33
N VAL A 6 12.86 -49.65 42.73
CA VAL A 6 12.25 -51.00 42.83
C VAL A 6 11.57 -51.33 41.49
N VAL A 7 11.76 -52.56 40.97
CA VAL A 7 11.16 -53.14 39.75
C VAL A 7 10.87 -54.64 40.01
N LEU A 8 10.12 -55.29 39.11
CA LEU A 8 9.75 -56.74 39.06
C LEU A 8 8.54 -57.13 39.95
N SER A 9 7.70 -58.12 39.59
CA SER A 9 7.82 -59.19 38.57
C SER A 9 6.47 -59.55 37.93
N ALA A 10 6.49 -60.13 36.72
CA ALA A 10 5.36 -60.90 36.18
C ALA A 10 5.58 -62.41 36.42
N PHE A 11 4.51 -63.19 36.61
CA PHE A 11 4.54 -64.66 36.62
C PHE A 11 3.26 -65.27 36.03
N VAL A 12 3.33 -66.56 35.66
CA VAL A 12 2.56 -67.17 34.57
C VAL A 12 2.01 -68.54 34.99
N LEU A 13 0.72 -68.82 34.69
CA LEU A 13 0.06 -70.15 34.59
C LEU A 13 -0.09 -70.95 35.93
N PRO A 14 -0.90 -72.05 36.03
CA PRO A 14 -1.28 -72.97 34.94
C PRO A 14 -2.72 -73.56 34.87
N TRP A 15 -3.01 -74.11 33.69
CA TRP A 15 -4.01 -75.17 33.47
C TRP A 15 -3.58 -76.49 34.14
N ALA A 16 -4.51 -77.18 34.83
CA ALA A 16 -4.46 -78.64 34.96
C ALA A 16 -5.82 -79.28 35.27
N TRP A 17 -6.32 -80.08 34.31
CA TRP A 17 -6.99 -81.39 34.48
C TRP A 17 -8.32 -81.53 35.29
N MET A 18 -9.17 -82.55 35.11
CA MET A 18 -9.62 -83.33 33.93
C MET A 18 -10.77 -84.28 34.37
N ARG A 19 -11.64 -84.70 33.42
CA ARG A 19 -12.54 -85.90 33.45
C ARG A 19 -13.90 -85.84 34.21
N SER A 20 -15.00 -85.86 33.44
CA SER A 20 -15.90 -87.03 33.30
C SER A 20 -16.97 -86.80 32.20
N ARG A 21 -16.75 -87.29 30.97
CA ARG A 21 -17.39 -88.48 30.35
C ARG A 21 -18.85 -88.32 29.84
N LEU A 22 -18.97 -88.10 28.52
CA LEU A 22 -20.06 -88.57 27.64
C LEU A 22 -20.15 -90.13 27.59
N PRO A 23 -21.09 -90.80 26.86
CA PRO A 23 -22.33 -90.36 26.18
C PRO A 23 -23.57 -91.26 26.48
N LEU A 24 -24.77 -90.95 25.92
CA LEU A 24 -25.54 -91.79 24.96
C LEU A 24 -27.05 -91.48 24.83
N LEU A 25 -27.56 -91.78 23.61
CA LEU A 25 -28.94 -92.09 23.22
C LEU A 25 -30.00 -90.97 23.13
N ALA A 26 -30.11 -90.44 21.91
CA ALA A 26 -31.40 -90.00 21.36
C ALA A 26 -32.30 -91.23 21.08
N ALA A 27 -33.51 -91.28 21.64
CA ALA A 27 -34.60 -92.19 21.22
C ALA A 27 -35.98 -91.90 21.86
N VAL A 28 -36.45 -90.63 21.94
CA VAL A 28 -37.89 -90.34 22.07
C VAL A 28 -38.26 -89.14 21.19
N LEU A 29 -38.31 -89.38 19.88
CA LEU A 29 -39.08 -88.56 18.95
C LEU A 29 -40.51 -89.14 18.89
N VAL A 30 -41.49 -88.31 18.57
CA VAL A 30 -42.91 -88.67 18.31
C VAL A 30 -43.76 -88.96 19.56
N LEU A 31 -44.16 -87.87 20.23
CA LEU A 31 -45.55 -87.68 20.67
C LEU A 31 -45.88 -86.17 20.73
N ALA A 32 -45.52 -85.46 19.66
CA ALA A 32 -46.00 -84.12 19.39
C ALA A 32 -47.24 -84.22 18.50
N LEU A 33 -48.38 -83.68 18.98
CA LEU A 33 -49.47 -83.04 18.22
C LEU A 33 -50.68 -82.85 19.15
N GLY A 34 -50.90 -81.62 19.61
CA GLY A 34 -52.04 -81.24 20.46
C GLY A 34 -51.72 -79.96 21.24
N PRO A 35 -52.32 -78.81 20.93
CA PRO A 35 -52.02 -77.56 21.61
C PRO A 35 -52.73 -77.50 22.96
N VAL A 36 -51.96 -77.30 24.04
CA VAL A 36 -52.46 -76.83 25.33
C VAL A 36 -52.15 -75.35 25.48
N ASP A 37 -53.04 -74.53 24.90
CA ASP A 37 -53.21 -73.17 25.39
C ASP A 37 -53.73 -73.19 26.84
N ALA A 38 -53.44 -72.11 27.57
CA ALA A 38 -53.77 -71.88 28.98
C ALA A 38 -53.06 -72.80 30.01
N LEU A 39 -51.87 -72.37 30.44
CA LEU A 39 -51.58 -72.00 31.84
C LEU A 39 -50.18 -71.36 31.97
N ALA A 40 -50.02 -70.15 31.42
CA ALA A 40 -48.79 -69.33 31.58
C ALA A 40 -49.08 -67.82 31.53
N GLN A 41 -50.22 -67.38 32.10
CA GLN A 41 -50.54 -65.96 32.28
C GLN A 41 -50.69 -65.62 33.77
N SER A 42 -49.57 -65.22 34.40
CA SER A 42 -49.44 -64.28 35.53
C SER A 42 -48.14 -64.54 36.31
N SER A 43 -47.47 -63.46 36.75
CA SER A 43 -46.10 -63.42 37.33
C SER A 43 -45.01 -63.98 36.38
N VAL A 44 -44.00 -63.22 35.93
CA VAL A 44 -43.14 -62.28 36.69
C VAL A 44 -43.04 -60.89 36.05
N SER A 45 -43.38 -60.72 34.77
CA SER A 45 -43.08 -59.50 33.98
C SER A 45 -43.66 -58.20 34.55
N GLY A 46 -44.86 -58.25 35.15
CA GLY A 46 -45.51 -57.10 35.79
C GLY A 46 -44.85 -56.59 37.08
N PHE A 47 -43.74 -57.20 37.51
CA PHE A 47 -42.94 -56.76 38.66
C PHE A 47 -41.64 -56.04 38.26
N LEU A 48 -41.26 -56.07 36.97
CA LEU A 48 -39.99 -55.52 36.45
C LEU A 48 -40.16 -54.38 35.44
N SER A 49 -41.31 -54.26 34.78
CA SER A 49 -41.66 -53.08 33.97
C SER A 49 -43.15 -52.73 34.18
N PRO A 50 -43.50 -51.49 34.56
CA PRO A 50 -44.89 -51.06 34.73
C PRO A 50 -45.72 -51.00 33.43
N GLY A 51 -45.07 -51.08 32.27
CA GLY A 51 -45.67 -50.99 30.93
C GLY A 51 -44.61 -50.66 29.88
N ASP A 52 -44.97 -50.77 28.59
CA ASP A 52 -44.06 -50.48 27.48
C ASP A 52 -43.52 -49.04 27.56
N LEU A 53 -42.27 -48.85 27.14
CA LEU A 53 -41.66 -47.53 27.00
C LEU A 53 -42.34 -46.70 25.91
N ALA A 54 -42.23 -45.38 26.01
CA ALA A 54 -42.63 -44.44 24.97
C ALA A 54 -41.83 -44.69 23.68
N ARG A 55 -42.40 -44.38 22.51
CA ARG A 55 -41.79 -44.67 21.19
C ARG A 55 -40.35 -44.15 21.03
N VAL A 56 -40.01 -43.01 21.64
CA VAL A 56 -38.66 -42.43 21.56
C VAL A 56 -37.61 -43.20 22.37
N HIS A 57 -38.03 -44.00 23.35
CA HIS A 57 -37.15 -44.81 24.20
C HIS A 57 -37.32 -46.33 24.01
N GLU A 58 -38.19 -46.77 23.09
CA GLU A 58 -38.32 -48.15 22.60
C GLU A 58 -36.98 -48.91 22.44
N PRO A 59 -35.91 -48.34 21.86
CA PRO A 59 -34.62 -49.04 21.71
C PRO A 59 -33.98 -49.50 23.03
N ASN A 60 -34.37 -48.93 24.18
CA ASN A 60 -33.80 -49.21 25.49
C ASN A 60 -34.65 -50.16 26.35
N GLU A 61 -35.77 -50.68 25.83
CA GLU A 61 -36.76 -51.44 26.62
C GLU A 61 -36.21 -52.69 27.32
N ASN A 62 -35.18 -53.32 26.74
CA ASN A 62 -34.52 -54.49 27.32
C ASN A 62 -33.32 -54.15 28.25
N ASN A 63 -33.05 -52.87 28.51
CA ASN A 63 -31.93 -52.41 29.34
C ASN A 63 -32.37 -51.40 30.41
N CYS A 64 -32.96 -51.91 31.50
CA CYS A 64 -33.46 -51.11 32.61
C CYS A 64 -32.39 -50.15 33.20
N PHE A 65 -31.12 -50.57 33.20
CA PHE A 65 -30.00 -49.79 33.75
C PHE A 65 -29.56 -48.62 32.86
N THR A 66 -30.16 -48.44 31.68
CA THR A 66 -30.04 -47.18 30.92
C THR A 66 -30.71 -46.01 31.65
N CYS A 67 -31.70 -46.28 32.51
CA CYS A 67 -32.45 -45.25 33.26
C CYS A 67 -32.44 -45.46 34.78
N HIS A 68 -32.28 -46.70 35.26
CA HIS A 68 -32.36 -47.04 36.68
C HIS A 68 -30.99 -47.28 37.34
N ALA A 69 -30.85 -46.80 38.58
CA ALA A 69 -29.66 -47.05 39.39
C ALA A 69 -29.55 -48.51 39.84
N ILE A 70 -28.37 -49.11 39.68
CA ILE A 70 -28.06 -50.52 40.00
C ILE A 70 -28.30 -50.85 41.50
N ASN A 71 -28.23 -49.84 42.37
CA ASN A 71 -28.43 -49.97 43.82
C ASN A 71 -29.91 -49.98 44.28
N GLY A 72 -30.87 -49.96 43.35
CA GLY A 72 -32.31 -50.01 43.66
C GLY A 72 -32.93 -48.67 44.07
N GLN A 73 -32.24 -47.53 43.89
CA GLN A 73 -32.76 -46.19 44.22
C GLN A 73 -33.81 -45.65 43.23
N GLY A 74 -34.21 -46.40 42.21
CA GLY A 74 -35.18 -45.97 41.20
C GLY A 74 -34.50 -45.41 39.95
N VAL A 75 -35.11 -44.41 39.33
CA VAL A 75 -34.57 -43.70 38.15
C VAL A 75 -33.45 -42.75 38.59
N ASP A 76 -32.34 -42.71 37.87
CA ASP A 76 -31.24 -41.77 38.14
C ASP A 76 -31.25 -40.62 37.11
N PRO A 77 -31.48 -39.36 37.52
CA PRO A 77 -31.46 -38.19 36.64
C PRO A 77 -30.16 -38.05 35.83
N ASN A 78 -29.02 -38.51 36.36
CA ASN A 78 -27.74 -38.44 35.67
C ASN A 78 -27.69 -39.36 34.46
N LEU A 79 -28.37 -40.51 34.52
CA LEU A 79 -28.47 -41.43 33.38
C LEU A 79 -29.28 -40.81 32.24
N CYS A 80 -30.39 -40.13 32.55
CA CYS A 80 -31.13 -39.34 31.56
C CYS A 80 -30.24 -38.25 30.93
N MET A 81 -29.48 -37.51 31.76
CA MET A 81 -28.56 -36.46 31.33
C MET A 81 -27.34 -36.97 30.53
N ASN A 82 -27.04 -38.28 30.53
CA ASN A 82 -25.99 -38.83 29.67
C ASN A 82 -26.41 -38.85 28.19
N CYS A 83 -27.71 -38.98 27.91
CA CYS A 83 -28.26 -38.91 26.55
C CYS A 83 -28.83 -37.53 26.20
N HIS A 84 -29.45 -36.84 27.16
CA HIS A 84 -30.04 -35.50 26.96
C HIS A 84 -29.04 -34.37 27.25
N GLU A 85 -28.03 -34.23 26.36
CA GLU A 85 -26.94 -33.25 26.50
C GLU A 85 -27.43 -31.82 26.75
N THR A 86 -28.39 -31.32 25.97
CA THR A 86 -28.92 -29.95 26.09
C THR A 86 -29.57 -29.71 27.46
N VAL A 87 -30.30 -30.69 27.99
CA VAL A 87 -30.91 -30.63 29.33
C VAL A 87 -29.83 -30.67 30.40
N ARG A 88 -28.79 -31.51 30.24
CA ARG A 88 -27.63 -31.55 31.14
C ARG A 88 -26.91 -30.20 31.20
N GLN A 89 -26.77 -29.50 30.08
CA GLN A 89 -26.17 -28.18 30.04
C GLN A 89 -27.02 -27.14 30.76
N GLN A 90 -28.34 -27.11 30.51
CA GLN A 90 -29.30 -26.25 31.23
C GLN A 90 -29.21 -26.44 32.77
N VAL A 91 -29.29 -27.69 33.24
CA VAL A 91 -29.17 -28.05 34.67
C VAL A 91 -27.81 -27.62 35.26
N ARG A 92 -26.71 -27.87 34.55
CA ARG A 92 -25.35 -27.56 35.05
C ARG A 92 -25.03 -26.07 35.08
N GLN A 93 -25.55 -25.31 34.12
CA GLN A 93 -25.29 -23.87 33.99
C GLN A 93 -26.31 -23.02 34.78
N GLY A 94 -27.42 -23.63 35.22
CA GLY A 94 -28.51 -22.89 35.85
C GLY A 94 -29.29 -22.01 34.87
N LEU A 95 -29.32 -22.37 33.59
CA LEU A 95 -29.94 -21.61 32.49
C LEU A 95 -31.10 -22.37 31.85
N GLY A 96 -32.12 -21.66 31.38
CA GLY A 96 -33.29 -22.26 30.73
C GLY A 96 -34.27 -22.95 31.70
N PHE A 97 -35.36 -23.48 31.15
CA PHE A 97 -36.47 -24.07 31.91
C PHE A 97 -36.08 -25.23 32.84
N HIS A 98 -35.07 -26.02 32.46
CA HIS A 98 -34.64 -27.19 33.25
C HIS A 98 -33.60 -26.88 34.32
N SER A 99 -33.13 -25.63 34.42
CA SER A 99 -32.08 -25.16 35.33
C SER A 99 -32.18 -25.70 36.77
N ASP A 100 -33.38 -25.68 37.35
CA ASP A 100 -33.69 -26.15 38.72
C ASP A 100 -34.37 -27.54 38.76
N LYS A 101 -34.64 -28.16 37.61
CA LYS A 101 -35.47 -29.39 37.48
C LYS A 101 -34.67 -30.70 37.46
N GLY A 102 -33.33 -30.65 37.44
CA GLY A 102 -32.44 -31.80 37.23
C GLY A 102 -32.38 -32.87 38.33
N ARG A 103 -33.35 -32.95 39.26
CA ARG A 103 -33.36 -33.92 40.37
C ARG A 103 -34.41 -35.02 40.28
N ASN A 104 -35.55 -34.80 39.61
CA ASN A 104 -36.67 -35.76 39.54
C ASN A 104 -37.34 -35.68 38.14
N CYS A 105 -36.65 -36.16 37.11
CA CYS A 105 -37.11 -36.06 35.72
C CYS A 105 -38.44 -36.81 35.48
N GLU A 106 -38.61 -37.93 36.16
CA GLU A 106 -39.75 -38.85 36.06
C GLU A 106 -41.06 -38.29 36.63
N SER A 107 -41.01 -37.24 37.45
CA SER A 107 -42.21 -36.55 37.92
C SER A 107 -43.00 -35.89 36.77
N CYS A 108 -42.30 -35.46 35.73
CA CYS A 108 -42.82 -34.80 34.53
C CYS A 108 -42.83 -35.76 33.32
N HIS A 109 -41.72 -36.46 33.06
CA HIS A 109 -41.54 -37.34 31.89
C HIS A 109 -41.75 -38.81 32.29
N LYS A 110 -42.98 -39.33 32.09
CA LYS A 110 -43.40 -40.66 32.58
C LYS A 110 -43.41 -41.70 31.46
N ASP A 111 -42.36 -42.52 31.39
CA ASP A 111 -42.07 -43.32 30.20
C ASP A 111 -42.92 -44.59 30.02
N HIS A 112 -43.12 -45.36 31.09
CA HIS A 112 -43.83 -46.65 31.10
C HIS A 112 -45.36 -46.51 30.96
N ARG A 113 -45.81 -45.77 29.94
CA ARG A 113 -47.22 -45.45 29.67
C ARG A 113 -47.66 -45.89 28.27
N GLY A 114 -46.85 -46.70 27.60
CA GLY A 114 -47.12 -47.25 26.27
C GLY A 114 -46.54 -46.42 25.13
N ARG A 115 -46.33 -47.08 23.99
CA ARG A 115 -45.72 -46.50 22.77
C ARG A 115 -46.35 -45.21 22.25
N SER A 116 -47.63 -44.96 22.56
CA SER A 116 -48.38 -43.77 22.15
C SER A 116 -48.35 -42.62 23.16
N PHE A 117 -47.75 -42.82 24.34
CA PHE A 117 -47.65 -41.77 25.35
C PHE A 117 -46.64 -40.70 24.91
N ASN A 118 -47.05 -39.42 24.95
CA ASN A 118 -46.15 -38.31 24.71
C ASN A 118 -45.45 -37.92 26.01
N LEU A 119 -44.11 -37.99 26.03
CA LEU A 119 -43.29 -37.62 27.19
C LEU A 119 -43.35 -36.12 27.47
N ILE A 120 -43.68 -35.32 26.47
CA ILE A 120 -44.03 -33.90 26.60
C ILE A 120 -45.56 -33.83 26.67
N PRO A 121 -46.18 -33.32 27.74
CA PRO A 121 -47.64 -33.28 27.83
C PRO A 121 -48.24 -32.41 26.71
N ARG A 122 -49.21 -32.94 25.94
CA ARG A 122 -49.94 -32.13 24.95
C ARG A 122 -50.64 -30.96 25.64
N GLY A 123 -50.45 -29.74 25.12
CA GLY A 123 -51.01 -28.52 25.69
C GLY A 123 -50.06 -27.83 26.67
N PHE A 124 -48.91 -28.43 27.00
CA PHE A 124 -47.84 -27.74 27.72
C PHE A 124 -47.37 -26.49 26.98
N GLU A 125 -47.46 -26.51 25.65
CA GLU A 125 -47.12 -25.40 24.76
C GLU A 125 -48.08 -24.20 24.90
N ALA A 126 -49.36 -24.45 25.24
CA ALA A 126 -50.37 -23.40 25.35
C ALA A 126 -50.34 -22.67 26.70
N ASP A 127 -49.92 -23.37 27.76
CA ASP A 127 -49.76 -22.84 29.12
C ASP A 127 -48.28 -22.60 29.49
N PHE A 128 -47.37 -22.58 28.50
CA PHE A 128 -45.94 -22.42 28.77
C PHE A 128 -45.61 -21.00 29.23
N ASP A 129 -44.97 -20.91 30.39
CA ASP A 129 -44.58 -19.65 31.00
C ASP A 129 -43.10 -19.37 30.73
N HIS A 130 -42.87 -18.46 29.80
CA HIS A 130 -41.53 -18.11 29.32
C HIS A 130 -40.68 -17.39 30.38
N ASP A 131 -41.29 -16.80 31.42
CA ASP A 131 -40.54 -16.17 32.53
C ASP A 131 -39.72 -17.22 33.31
N LYS A 132 -40.12 -18.49 33.25
CA LYS A 132 -39.39 -19.63 33.85
C LYS A 132 -38.13 -20.05 33.07
N THR A 133 -37.82 -19.41 31.94
CA THR A 133 -36.67 -19.75 31.09
C THR A 133 -35.44 -18.87 31.35
N GLY A 134 -35.59 -17.75 32.06
CA GLY A 134 -34.57 -16.70 32.17
C GLY A 134 -34.60 -15.67 31.04
N PHE A 135 -35.52 -15.79 30.07
CA PHE A 135 -35.74 -14.81 29.00
C PHE A 135 -37.24 -14.44 28.95
N PRO A 136 -37.73 -13.50 29.79
CA PRO A 136 -39.15 -13.16 29.82
C PRO A 136 -39.59 -12.49 28.50
N LEU A 137 -40.73 -12.90 27.95
CA LEU A 137 -41.25 -12.29 26.72
C LEU A 137 -41.88 -10.93 27.06
N ASN A 138 -41.22 -9.85 26.66
CA ASN A 138 -41.61 -8.47 26.92
C ASN A 138 -42.03 -7.73 25.65
N GLY A 139 -42.75 -6.61 25.83
CA GLY A 139 -43.16 -5.75 24.72
C GLY A 139 -43.95 -6.47 23.64
N ALA A 140 -43.52 -6.31 22.38
CA ALA A 140 -44.12 -6.96 21.21
C ALA A 140 -44.01 -8.49 21.24
N HIS A 141 -42.94 -9.04 21.85
CA HIS A 141 -42.68 -10.49 21.90
C HIS A 141 -43.75 -11.28 22.67
N ARG A 142 -44.58 -10.61 23.49
CA ARG A 142 -45.76 -11.23 24.15
C ARG A 142 -46.83 -11.73 23.18
N LYS A 143 -46.75 -11.34 21.90
CA LYS A 143 -47.66 -11.79 20.84
C LYS A 143 -47.02 -12.80 19.90
N ALA A 144 -45.75 -13.12 20.08
CA ALA A 144 -45.06 -14.12 19.27
C ALA A 144 -45.64 -15.52 19.53
N THR A 145 -45.75 -16.31 18.46
CA THR A 145 -46.02 -17.74 18.52
C THR A 145 -44.73 -18.51 18.78
N CYS A 146 -44.83 -19.80 19.10
CA CYS A 146 -43.64 -20.61 19.38
C CYS A 146 -42.73 -20.69 18.15
N GLU A 147 -43.33 -20.79 16.97
CA GLU A 147 -42.70 -20.97 15.66
C GLU A 147 -41.98 -19.71 15.15
N ASP A 148 -42.36 -18.51 15.63
CA ASP A 148 -41.70 -17.24 15.31
C ASP A 148 -40.26 -17.16 15.85
N CYS A 149 -39.91 -18.01 16.82
CA CYS A 149 -38.55 -18.12 17.37
C CYS A 149 -37.98 -19.54 17.22
N HIS A 150 -38.79 -20.57 17.47
CA HIS A 150 -38.40 -21.98 17.36
C HIS A 150 -38.73 -22.54 15.98
N THR A 151 -37.90 -22.18 15.00
CA THR A 151 -38.06 -22.54 13.57
C THR A 151 -37.99 -24.05 13.26
N THR A 152 -37.59 -24.89 14.23
CA THR A 152 -37.55 -26.36 14.09
C THR A 152 -38.73 -26.98 14.85
N PRO A 153 -39.74 -27.56 14.16
CA PRO A 153 -40.95 -28.08 14.79
C PRO A 153 -40.65 -29.12 15.89
N GLY A 154 -41.19 -28.89 17.09
CA GLY A 154 -40.99 -29.76 18.24
C GLY A 154 -39.64 -29.60 18.98
N GLN A 155 -38.77 -28.67 18.57
CA GLN A 155 -37.50 -28.39 19.24
C GLN A 155 -37.51 -27.01 19.94
N TYR A 156 -38.04 -26.98 21.16
CA TYR A 156 -38.15 -25.78 21.99
C TYR A 156 -36.95 -25.55 22.92
N THR A 157 -35.77 -26.09 22.60
CA THR A 157 -34.54 -25.92 23.39
C THR A 157 -33.31 -25.74 22.51
N GLY A 158 -32.34 -24.93 22.97
CA GLY A 158 -31.05 -24.72 22.31
C GLY A 158 -30.79 -23.31 21.77
N LEU A 159 -31.81 -22.44 21.73
CA LEU A 159 -31.61 -21.00 21.49
C LEU A 159 -30.87 -20.35 22.67
N ARG A 160 -30.17 -19.25 22.39
CA ARG A 160 -29.54 -18.41 23.41
C ARG A 160 -30.53 -17.33 23.86
N SER A 161 -30.31 -16.75 25.03
CA SER A 161 -31.13 -15.64 25.55
C SER A 161 -30.60 -14.27 25.10
N THR A 162 -30.09 -14.18 23.87
CA THR A 162 -29.41 -13.00 23.33
C THR A 162 -30.05 -12.59 22.00
N CYS A 163 -30.17 -11.28 21.75
CA CYS A 163 -30.94 -10.74 20.62
C CYS A 163 -30.45 -11.27 19.27
N GLU A 164 -29.13 -11.37 19.09
CA GLU A 164 -28.47 -11.84 17.86
C GLU A 164 -28.61 -13.36 17.61
N SER A 165 -29.23 -14.10 18.54
CA SER A 165 -29.59 -15.50 18.30
C SER A 165 -30.89 -15.68 17.51
N CYS A 166 -31.70 -14.61 17.39
CA CYS A 166 -32.95 -14.57 16.65
C CYS A 166 -33.04 -13.42 15.63
N HIS A 167 -32.28 -12.33 15.80
CA HIS A 167 -32.32 -11.14 14.95
C HIS A 167 -30.97 -10.87 14.28
N ASP A 168 -31.00 -10.51 12.99
CA ASP A 168 -29.83 -9.99 12.27
C ASP A 168 -29.53 -8.53 12.67
N GLU A 169 -28.27 -8.10 12.52
CA GLU A 169 -27.80 -6.74 12.80
C GLU A 169 -28.32 -5.74 11.75
N PRO A 170 -29.28 -4.85 12.09
CA PRO A 170 -29.99 -4.04 11.09
C PRO A 170 -29.19 -2.83 10.59
N HIS A 171 -28.16 -2.39 11.30
CA HIS A 171 -27.35 -1.21 10.93
C HIS A 171 -26.18 -1.58 10.01
N GLY A 172 -26.02 -2.86 9.66
CA GLY A 172 -24.91 -3.35 8.84
C GLY A 172 -23.53 -3.13 9.49
N ALA A 173 -23.49 -3.03 10.82
CA ALA A 173 -22.27 -2.83 11.59
C ALA A 173 -21.41 -4.09 11.64
N GLU A 174 -20.09 -3.90 11.73
CA GLU A 174 -19.16 -5.01 12.01
C GLU A 174 -19.04 -5.25 13.52
N LYS A 175 -18.59 -6.46 13.91
CA LYS A 175 -18.41 -6.80 15.33
C LYS A 175 -17.43 -5.84 16.00
N SER A 176 -17.95 -5.02 16.91
CA SER A 176 -17.14 -4.14 17.74
C SER A 176 -16.26 -4.94 18.71
N LYS A 177 -15.11 -4.38 19.07
CA LYS A 177 -14.27 -4.83 20.19
C LYS A 177 -14.59 -4.11 21.50
N ARG A 178 -15.52 -3.14 21.48
CA ARG A 178 -15.96 -2.37 22.66
C ARG A 178 -17.29 -2.92 23.18
N ASP A 179 -17.35 -3.18 24.49
CA ASP A 179 -18.48 -3.84 25.15
C ASP A 179 -19.83 -3.14 24.93
N LEU A 180 -19.86 -1.80 24.96
CA LEU A 180 -21.08 -1.02 24.72
C LEU A 180 -21.72 -1.29 23.33
N LEU A 181 -20.89 -1.57 22.34
CA LEU A 181 -21.31 -1.86 20.95
C LEU A 181 -21.35 -3.37 20.67
N ALA A 182 -21.26 -4.20 21.70
CA ALA A 182 -21.24 -5.67 21.58
C ALA A 182 -22.61 -6.31 21.86
N SER A 183 -23.62 -5.57 22.33
CA SER A 183 -24.95 -6.11 22.65
C SER A 183 -26.06 -5.08 22.42
N CYS A 184 -27.16 -5.51 21.81
CA CYS A 184 -28.22 -4.61 21.32
C CYS A 184 -28.95 -3.87 22.45
N ASP A 185 -29.07 -4.49 23.62
CA ASP A 185 -29.75 -3.99 24.83
C ASP A 185 -29.12 -2.73 25.44
N GLN A 186 -27.86 -2.46 25.12
CA GLN A 186 -27.16 -1.23 25.54
C GLN A 186 -27.73 0.03 24.88
N CYS A 187 -28.40 -0.13 23.73
CA CYS A 187 -29.04 0.95 22.98
C CYS A 187 -30.56 0.73 22.86
N HIS A 188 -31.00 -0.47 22.46
CA HIS A 188 -32.40 -0.78 22.16
C HIS A 188 -33.04 -1.58 23.29
N ASN A 189 -34.15 -1.09 23.84
CA ASN A 189 -34.99 -1.90 24.74
C ASN A 189 -36.00 -2.76 23.96
N GLU A 190 -36.36 -3.91 24.51
CA GLU A 190 -37.24 -4.90 23.90
C GLU A 190 -38.74 -4.52 23.91
N THR A 191 -39.07 -3.36 24.49
CA THR A 191 -40.44 -2.84 24.60
C THR A 191 -40.81 -1.84 23.50
N GLU A 192 -39.92 -0.90 23.18
CA GLU A 192 -40.13 0.15 22.18
C GLU A 192 -39.09 0.18 21.04
N TRP A 193 -37.99 -0.55 21.15
CA TRP A 193 -36.86 -0.59 20.19
C TRP A 193 -36.23 0.77 19.83
N LYS A 194 -36.40 1.79 20.70
CA LYS A 194 -35.81 3.12 20.51
C LYS A 194 -34.43 3.18 21.16
N ALA A 195 -33.44 3.58 20.36
CA ALA A 195 -32.07 3.84 20.81
C ALA A 195 -31.76 5.31 21.08
N LEU A 196 -32.72 6.23 20.94
CA LEU A 196 -32.47 7.67 21.09
C LEU A 196 -33.52 8.37 21.98
N PRO A 197 -33.10 9.32 22.83
CA PRO A 197 -31.71 9.76 23.04
C PRO A 197 -30.89 8.77 23.89
N ILE A 198 -29.61 8.55 23.54
CA ILE A 198 -28.64 7.90 24.43
C ILE A 198 -28.19 8.94 25.45
N ALA A 199 -28.19 8.58 26.73
CA ALA A 199 -27.75 9.47 27.81
C ALA A 199 -26.20 9.49 27.90
N PRO A 200 -25.56 10.62 28.27
CA PRO A 200 -24.10 10.70 28.42
C PRO A 200 -23.52 9.69 29.42
N GLU A 201 -24.31 9.26 30.40
CA GLU A 201 -23.94 8.23 31.37
C GLU A 201 -23.86 6.81 30.77
N VAL A 202 -24.47 6.61 29.59
CA VAL A 202 -24.42 5.37 28.80
C VAL A 202 -23.32 5.45 27.73
N PHE A 203 -23.14 6.61 27.10
CA PHE A 203 -22.11 6.83 26.08
C PHE A 203 -21.57 8.27 26.11
N ASP A 204 -20.27 8.41 26.36
CA ASP A 204 -19.54 9.67 26.35
C ASP A 204 -18.60 9.76 25.14
N HIS A 205 -19.05 10.45 24.10
CA HIS A 205 -18.28 10.69 22.89
C HIS A 205 -17.16 11.75 23.06
N THR A 206 -17.03 12.33 24.26
CA THR A 206 -15.92 13.22 24.66
C THR A 206 -14.77 12.47 25.35
N SER A 207 -14.92 11.15 25.56
CA SER A 207 -13.91 10.31 26.20
C SER A 207 -13.19 9.37 25.23
N GLY A 208 -11.88 9.57 25.07
CA GLY A 208 -11.01 8.70 24.28
C GLY A 208 -10.83 7.27 24.82
N THR A 209 -11.43 6.93 25.98
CA THR A 209 -11.54 5.53 26.42
C THR A 209 -12.75 4.82 25.82
N GLN A 210 -13.77 5.56 25.38
CA GLN A 210 -14.99 5.02 24.79
C GLN A 210 -15.04 5.19 23.26
N THR A 211 -14.38 6.20 22.70
CA THR A 211 -14.36 6.46 21.24
C THR A 211 -12.95 6.61 20.67
N ASP A 212 -12.77 6.26 19.40
CA ASP A 212 -11.51 6.51 18.67
C ASP A 212 -11.39 7.97 18.23
N TYR A 213 -12.53 8.60 17.90
CA TYR A 213 -12.64 10.03 17.62
C TYR A 213 -13.28 10.74 18.80
N VAL A 214 -12.59 11.71 19.39
CA VAL A 214 -13.08 12.48 20.56
C VAL A 214 -13.70 13.78 20.06
N LEU A 215 -15.01 13.97 20.29
CA LEU A 215 -15.69 15.20 19.88
C LEU A 215 -15.16 16.38 20.69
N THR A 216 -14.81 17.46 19.99
CA THR A 216 -14.36 18.71 20.60
C THR A 216 -14.93 19.91 19.83
N GLY A 217 -15.11 21.02 20.55
CA GLY A 217 -15.63 22.28 20.00
C GLY A 217 -16.97 22.11 19.30
N ALA A 218 -17.10 22.60 18.06
CA ALA A 218 -18.35 22.60 17.32
C ALA A 218 -18.93 21.18 17.04
N HIS A 219 -18.09 20.14 17.06
CA HIS A 219 -18.56 18.76 16.89
C HIS A 219 -19.40 18.25 18.06
N LEU A 220 -19.34 18.90 19.23
CA LEU A 220 -20.16 18.56 20.40
C LEU A 220 -21.67 18.83 20.19
N GLU A 221 -22.02 19.67 19.22
CA GLU A 221 -23.41 20.01 18.88
C GLU A 221 -23.93 19.25 17.65
N VAL A 222 -23.10 18.41 17.02
CA VAL A 222 -23.47 17.63 15.83
C VAL A 222 -24.30 16.42 16.23
N PHE A 223 -25.38 16.16 15.51
CA PHE A 223 -26.25 15.03 15.78
C PHE A 223 -25.60 13.72 15.33
N CYS A 224 -25.72 12.65 16.12
CA CYS A 224 -24.99 11.41 15.89
C CYS A 224 -25.16 10.84 14.47
N GLY A 225 -26.36 10.94 13.89
CA GLY A 225 -26.66 10.45 12.54
C GLY A 225 -26.03 11.26 11.39
N ASP A 226 -25.50 12.46 11.64
CA ASP A 226 -24.76 13.25 10.64
C ASP A 226 -23.32 12.73 10.44
N CYS A 227 -22.79 11.97 11.41
CA CYS A 227 -21.49 11.28 11.32
C CYS A 227 -21.67 9.76 11.16
N HIS A 228 -22.59 9.15 11.92
CA HIS A 228 -22.93 7.72 11.86
C HIS A 228 -24.06 7.49 10.85
N PHE A 229 -23.72 7.59 9.56
CA PHE A 229 -24.65 7.33 8.46
C PHE A 229 -25.30 5.95 8.59
N ASP A 230 -26.60 5.88 8.30
CA ASP A 230 -27.44 4.67 8.42
C ASP A 230 -27.38 4.03 9.84
N TRP A 231 -27.05 4.82 10.88
CA TRP A 231 -26.81 4.39 12.26
C TRP A 231 -25.68 3.36 12.42
N ARG A 232 -24.77 3.28 11.47
CA ARG A 232 -23.61 2.39 11.53
C ARG A 232 -22.50 3.00 12.39
N PHE A 233 -22.34 2.48 13.60
CA PHE A 233 -21.29 2.93 14.52
C PHE A 233 -19.91 2.29 14.26
N VAL A 234 -19.83 1.15 13.55
CA VAL A 234 -18.55 0.47 13.25
C VAL A 234 -18.50 -0.10 11.83
N PRO A 235 -17.42 0.13 11.05
CA PRO A 235 -16.41 1.18 11.23
C PRO A 235 -16.91 2.51 10.66
N VAL A 236 -16.51 3.63 11.29
CA VAL A 236 -16.60 4.98 10.71
C VAL A 236 -15.18 5.46 10.45
N ARG A 237 -14.93 6.02 9.27
CA ARG A 237 -13.64 6.64 8.95
C ARG A 237 -13.60 8.04 9.52
N HIS A 238 -12.48 8.38 10.14
CA HIS A 238 -12.26 9.67 10.80
C HIS A 238 -10.75 10.02 10.81
N ASP A 239 -9.98 9.42 9.90
CA ASP A 239 -8.52 9.59 9.85
C ASP A 239 -8.15 10.91 9.15
N GLN A 240 -9.07 11.47 8.36
CA GLN A 240 -8.92 12.75 7.68
C GLN A 240 -10.21 13.59 7.83
N CYS A 241 -10.10 14.92 7.89
CA CYS A 241 -11.27 15.80 7.88
C CYS A 241 -12.22 15.52 6.70
N ILE A 242 -11.66 15.12 5.55
CA ILE A 242 -12.41 14.82 4.33
C ILE A 242 -13.19 13.50 4.35
N ASP A 243 -13.00 12.64 5.36
CA ASP A 243 -13.86 11.46 5.56
C ASP A 243 -15.30 11.87 5.92
N CYS A 244 -15.49 13.08 6.50
CA CYS A 244 -16.79 13.63 6.89
C CYS A 244 -17.13 14.96 6.19
N HIS A 245 -16.16 15.83 5.92
CA HIS A 245 -16.38 17.12 5.29
C HIS A 245 -16.06 17.12 3.78
N GLN A 246 -16.91 17.75 2.98
CA GLN A 246 -16.58 18.00 1.58
C GLN A 246 -15.57 19.17 1.49
N ASP A 247 -14.43 18.94 0.86
CA ASP A 247 -13.43 20.00 0.63
C ASP A 247 -13.98 21.08 -0.34
N PRO A 248 -14.18 22.34 0.10
CA PRO A 248 -14.61 23.43 -0.77
C PRO A 248 -13.51 23.89 -1.73
N HIS A 249 -12.25 23.51 -1.47
CA HIS A 249 -11.08 23.87 -2.29
C HIS A 249 -10.80 22.87 -3.41
N ARG A 250 -11.63 21.82 -3.59
CA ARG A 250 -11.53 20.87 -4.73
C ARG A 250 -10.14 20.26 -4.94
N ALA A 251 -9.40 20.01 -3.87
CA ALA A 251 -8.01 19.56 -3.86
C ALA A 251 -6.96 20.54 -4.43
N ASP A 252 -7.27 21.83 -4.53
CA ASP A 252 -6.35 22.91 -4.95
C ASP A 252 -5.06 22.98 -4.06
N PHE A 253 -5.08 22.38 -2.85
CA PHE A 253 -3.95 22.32 -1.90
C PHE A 253 -3.30 20.93 -1.71
N GLY A 254 -3.60 19.95 -2.57
CA GLY A 254 -2.85 18.70 -2.65
C GLY A 254 -2.90 17.80 -1.40
N LYS A 255 -1.77 17.66 -0.70
CA LYS A 255 -1.58 16.74 0.44
C LYS A 255 -1.55 17.42 1.82
N ASP A 256 -1.60 18.74 1.86
CA ASP A 256 -1.51 19.48 3.13
C ASP A 256 -2.72 19.17 4.03
N THR A 257 -2.53 19.18 5.35
CA THR A 257 -3.63 18.90 6.28
C THR A 257 -4.52 20.14 6.43
N CYS A 258 -5.81 19.92 6.72
CA CYS A 258 -6.76 21.02 6.85
C CYS A 258 -6.37 21.95 8.02
N GLU A 259 -5.81 21.35 9.06
CA GLU A 259 -5.30 21.92 10.30
C GLU A 259 -4.12 22.89 10.08
N ASP A 260 -3.37 22.75 8.97
CA ASP A 260 -2.29 23.68 8.59
C ASP A 260 -2.82 25.07 8.16
N CYS A 261 -4.13 25.20 7.92
CA CYS A 261 -4.81 26.44 7.52
C CYS A 261 -5.96 26.82 8.46
N HIS A 262 -6.80 25.84 8.82
CA HIS A 262 -8.00 26.05 9.61
C HIS A 262 -7.72 25.72 11.08
N GLY A 263 -7.99 26.69 11.97
CA GLY A 263 -7.78 26.50 13.39
C GLY A 263 -8.71 25.46 14.03
N SER A 264 -8.34 25.04 15.24
CA SER A 264 -9.04 24.11 16.16
C SER A 264 -10.58 24.13 16.02
N PRO A 265 -11.28 22.97 16.09
CA PRO A 265 -12.63 22.75 15.55
C PRO A 265 -13.73 23.58 16.22
N GLY A 266 -13.80 24.85 15.82
CA GLY A 266 -14.75 25.86 16.32
C GLY A 266 -14.87 27.06 15.37
N SER A 267 -13.88 27.29 14.51
CA SER A 267 -14.08 28.14 13.33
C SER A 267 -13.16 27.75 12.18
N TRP A 268 -13.73 27.47 11.00
CA TRP A 268 -13.02 27.28 9.73
C TRP A 268 -12.30 28.54 9.20
N LYS A 269 -12.08 29.56 10.04
CA LYS A 269 -11.47 30.84 9.64
C LYS A 269 -9.94 30.73 9.65
N VAL A 270 -9.33 30.91 8.49
CA VAL A 270 -7.88 31.10 8.35
C VAL A 270 -7.51 32.47 8.92
N GLN A 271 -6.62 32.52 9.92
CA GLN A 271 -6.24 33.78 10.59
C GLN A 271 -4.98 34.43 10.01
N LYS A 272 -4.08 33.64 9.40
CA LYS A 272 -2.87 34.09 8.69
C LYS A 272 -2.56 33.08 7.57
N PHE A 273 -2.15 33.57 6.40
CA PHE A 273 -1.75 32.71 5.28
C PHE A 273 -0.22 32.51 5.28
N ASN A 274 0.23 31.25 5.23
CA ASN A 274 1.66 30.92 5.26
C ASN A 274 2.23 30.84 3.82
N HIS A 275 3.05 31.81 3.44
CA HIS A 275 3.65 31.87 2.11
C HIS A 275 4.65 30.76 1.82
N ASN A 276 5.20 30.09 2.85
CA ASN A 276 6.10 28.94 2.69
C ASN A 276 5.40 27.69 2.12
N ARG A 277 4.09 27.77 1.86
CA ARG A 277 3.28 26.76 1.16
C ARG A 277 2.99 27.12 -0.30
N THR A 278 3.54 28.24 -0.80
CA THR A 278 3.46 28.64 -2.20
C THR A 278 4.81 28.49 -2.89
N GLY A 279 4.88 28.77 -4.20
CA GLY A 279 6.15 28.87 -4.93
C GLY A 279 7.00 30.10 -4.56
N TYR A 280 6.56 30.92 -3.61
CA TYR A 280 7.24 32.14 -3.17
C TYR A 280 7.20 32.28 -1.64
N PRO A 281 8.12 31.62 -0.90
CA PRO A 281 8.29 31.86 0.53
C PRO A 281 8.74 33.32 0.76
N LEU A 282 8.19 33.96 1.80
CA LEU A 282 8.58 35.33 2.15
C LEU A 282 9.79 35.30 3.08
N GLU A 283 10.95 35.69 2.55
CA GLU A 283 12.24 35.66 3.25
C GLU A 283 12.77 37.07 3.56
N GLY A 284 13.59 37.16 4.61
CA GLY A 284 14.16 38.42 5.10
C GLY A 284 13.08 39.47 5.38
N LEU A 285 13.28 40.69 4.85
CA LEU A 285 12.37 41.81 5.04
C LEU A 285 11.02 41.63 4.33
N HIS A 286 10.90 40.72 3.36
CA HIS A 286 9.61 40.45 2.68
C HIS A 286 8.59 39.78 3.60
N ALA A 287 9.02 39.10 4.67
CA ALA A 287 8.13 38.50 5.67
C ALA A 287 7.33 39.54 6.49
N GLU A 288 7.77 40.79 6.52
CA GLU A 288 7.14 41.89 7.28
C GLU A 288 6.27 42.81 6.41
N VAL A 289 6.24 42.58 5.09
CA VAL A 289 5.52 43.43 4.12
C VAL A 289 4.01 43.16 4.14
N ASP A 290 3.19 44.22 4.10
CA ASP A 290 1.73 44.10 4.01
C ASP A 290 1.29 43.44 2.69
N CYS A 291 0.28 42.55 2.75
CA CYS A 291 -0.20 41.80 1.59
C CYS A 291 -0.55 42.68 0.38
N HIS A 292 -1.06 43.90 0.58
CA HIS A 292 -1.46 44.82 -0.49
C HIS A 292 -0.28 45.58 -1.13
N ALA A 293 0.93 45.48 -0.55
CA ALA A 293 2.14 45.95 -1.20
C ALA A 293 2.43 45.13 -2.47
N CYS A 294 2.19 43.81 -2.43
CA CYS A 294 2.31 42.90 -3.58
C CYS A 294 0.96 42.76 -4.30
N HIS A 295 -0.11 42.36 -3.59
CA HIS A 295 -1.42 42.10 -4.19
C HIS A 295 -2.25 43.39 -4.35
N LYS A 296 -2.17 44.01 -5.53
CA LYS A 296 -2.98 45.21 -5.89
C LYS A 296 -4.47 44.91 -6.15
N GLY A 297 -4.89 43.66 -6.06
CA GLY A 297 -6.26 43.20 -6.30
C GLY A 297 -6.72 42.21 -5.24
N ASN A 298 -7.21 41.05 -5.65
CA ASN A 298 -7.48 39.95 -4.72
C ASN A 298 -6.14 39.32 -4.25
N ALA A 299 -6.01 39.07 -2.94
CA ALA A 299 -4.85 38.41 -2.33
C ALA A 299 -4.64 36.96 -2.83
N THR A 300 -5.64 36.34 -3.44
CA THR A 300 -5.51 35.01 -4.06
C THR A 300 -5.15 35.04 -5.55
N THR A 301 -4.97 36.22 -6.16
CA THR A 301 -4.55 36.31 -7.57
C THR A 301 -3.05 36.01 -7.67
N PRO A 302 -2.63 35.01 -8.48
CA PRO A 302 -1.21 34.74 -8.72
C PRO A 302 -0.50 35.96 -9.31
N LEU A 303 0.70 36.25 -8.83
CA LEU A 303 1.60 37.28 -9.33
C LEU A 303 2.82 36.60 -9.98
N PRO A 304 3.40 37.15 -11.06
CA PRO A 304 4.75 36.78 -11.48
C PRO A 304 5.74 37.06 -10.34
N HIS A 305 6.57 36.08 -10.03
CA HIS A 305 7.46 36.09 -8.86
C HIS A 305 8.75 35.27 -9.10
N ASP A 306 9.01 34.92 -10.36
CA ASP A 306 10.11 34.09 -10.82
C ASP A 306 11.42 34.87 -10.98
N THR A 307 11.37 36.21 -10.98
CA THR A 307 12.52 37.11 -11.05
C THR A 307 12.33 38.30 -10.12
N CYS A 308 13.44 38.88 -9.62
CA CYS A 308 13.38 40.10 -8.81
C CYS A 308 12.72 41.26 -9.59
N GLU A 309 12.95 41.29 -10.91
CA GLU A 309 12.43 42.30 -11.83
C GLU A 309 10.90 42.24 -12.05
N ASN A 310 10.20 41.21 -11.56
CA ASN A 310 8.74 41.22 -11.54
C ASN A 310 8.18 42.26 -10.54
N CYS A 311 8.98 42.66 -9.53
CA CYS A 311 8.59 43.62 -8.49
C CYS A 311 9.53 44.83 -8.38
N HIS A 312 10.81 44.69 -8.76
CA HIS A 312 11.85 45.72 -8.60
C HIS A 312 12.40 46.21 -9.94
N GLU A 313 12.91 47.45 -9.97
CA GLU A 313 13.55 48.02 -11.16
C GLU A 313 15.05 47.74 -11.17
N ASP A 314 15.59 47.25 -12.29
CA ASP A 314 17.02 46.93 -12.45
C ASP A 314 17.87 48.20 -12.61
N MET A 315 18.44 48.65 -11.50
CA MET A 315 19.37 49.79 -11.44
C MET A 315 20.70 49.56 -12.18
N HIS A 316 21.04 48.32 -12.54
CA HIS A 316 22.25 47.99 -13.30
C HIS A 316 22.02 47.98 -14.82
N SER A 317 20.80 48.23 -15.30
CA SER A 317 20.45 48.32 -16.73
C SER A 317 20.90 47.07 -17.53
N GLY A 318 20.80 45.90 -16.93
CA GLY A 318 21.14 44.61 -17.53
C GLY A 318 22.63 44.27 -17.59
N GLN A 319 23.53 45.09 -17.03
CA GLN A 319 25.00 44.88 -17.10
C GLN A 319 25.44 43.46 -16.69
N PHE A 320 24.84 42.89 -15.64
CA PHE A 320 25.28 41.61 -15.06
C PHE A 320 24.66 40.36 -15.69
N ARG A 321 23.77 40.48 -16.68
CA ARG A 321 23.09 39.33 -17.28
C ARG A 321 24.10 38.35 -17.91
N PRO A 322 23.94 37.02 -17.73
CA PRO A 322 22.77 36.33 -17.17
C PRO A 322 22.85 36.00 -15.66
N ARG A 323 23.72 36.65 -14.87
CA ARG A 323 23.72 36.49 -13.40
C ARG A 323 22.39 36.98 -12.80
N GLN A 324 22.00 36.38 -11.67
CA GLN A 324 20.77 36.72 -10.97
C GLN A 324 21.04 37.73 -9.86
N CYS A 325 20.00 38.44 -9.40
CA CYS A 325 20.17 39.49 -8.40
C CYS A 325 20.68 38.94 -7.05
N GLU A 326 20.21 37.75 -6.66
CA GLU A 326 20.57 37.05 -5.43
C GLU A 326 22.02 36.56 -5.38
N ASP A 327 22.76 36.56 -6.51
CA ASP A 327 24.20 36.30 -6.53
C ASP A 327 24.99 37.39 -5.77
N CYS A 328 24.40 38.57 -5.57
CA CYS A 328 25.03 39.74 -4.96
C CYS A 328 24.15 40.42 -3.87
N HIS A 329 22.84 40.49 -4.09
CA HIS A 329 21.88 41.15 -3.20
C HIS A 329 21.18 40.16 -2.28
N THR A 330 20.74 40.63 -1.11
CA THR A 330 20.00 39.83 -0.13
C THR A 330 18.73 40.54 0.31
N VAL A 331 17.67 39.74 0.52
CA VAL A 331 16.37 40.17 1.06
C VAL A 331 16.44 40.65 2.52
N ASP A 332 17.56 40.43 3.21
CA ASP A 332 17.76 40.82 4.62
C ASP A 332 18.14 42.29 4.82
N VAL A 333 18.45 43.03 3.75
CA VAL A 333 19.04 44.37 3.84
C VAL A 333 18.17 45.40 3.12
N ALA A 334 17.84 46.49 3.83
CA ALA A 334 17.00 47.55 3.29
C ALA A 334 17.62 48.21 2.05
N GLY A 335 16.80 48.43 1.02
CA GLY A 335 17.20 49.16 -0.19
C GLY A 335 18.16 48.43 -1.13
N PHE A 336 18.17 47.08 -1.13
CA PHE A 336 19.01 46.25 -2.00
C PHE A 336 20.52 46.56 -1.87
N ALA A 337 20.98 47.03 -0.71
CA ALA A 337 22.41 47.32 -0.51
C ALA A 337 23.24 46.03 -0.44
N LEU A 338 24.38 46.01 -1.15
CA LEU A 338 25.40 44.98 -0.99
C LEU A 338 25.98 45.07 0.44
N ARG A 339 26.14 43.93 1.14
CA ARG A 339 26.82 43.91 2.46
C ARG A 339 28.31 44.20 2.33
N SER A 340 28.93 43.66 1.28
CA SER A 340 30.32 43.84 0.88
C SER A 340 30.51 43.23 -0.51
N TYR A 341 31.36 43.82 -1.36
CA TYR A 341 31.79 43.20 -2.61
C TYR A 341 33.29 42.92 -2.52
N ASP A 342 33.70 41.71 -2.89
CA ASP A 342 35.08 41.24 -2.74
C ASP A 342 35.76 41.13 -4.11
N HIS A 343 36.68 42.05 -4.39
CA HIS A 343 37.44 42.05 -5.64
C HIS A 343 38.40 40.86 -5.77
N ASP A 344 38.80 40.20 -4.67
CA ASP A 344 39.67 39.02 -4.73
C ASP A 344 38.98 37.83 -5.42
N THR A 345 37.65 37.90 -5.59
CA THR A 345 36.85 36.93 -6.35
C THR A 345 36.70 37.27 -7.85
N THR A 346 37.29 38.38 -8.31
CA THR A 346 37.13 38.89 -9.68
C THR A 346 38.39 38.72 -10.53
N SER A 347 38.29 38.97 -11.84
CA SER A 347 39.44 38.97 -12.75
C SER A 347 40.48 40.06 -12.44
N PHE A 348 40.15 41.04 -11.59
CA PHE A 348 41.05 42.10 -11.14
C PHE A 348 41.03 42.21 -9.60
N PRO A 349 41.76 41.34 -8.89
CA PRO A 349 41.90 41.42 -7.44
C PRO A 349 42.63 42.71 -7.04
N LEU A 350 42.09 43.44 -6.07
CA LEU A 350 42.62 44.74 -5.65
C LEU A 350 43.82 44.55 -4.70
N VAL A 351 44.96 44.19 -5.28
CA VAL A 351 46.20 43.92 -4.55
C VAL A 351 47.06 45.19 -4.32
N GLY A 352 47.86 45.16 -3.25
CA GLY A 352 48.79 46.24 -2.91
C GLY A 352 48.08 47.55 -2.61
N LEU A 353 48.46 48.63 -3.31
CA LEU A 353 47.85 49.95 -3.11
C LEU A 353 46.41 50.07 -3.66
N HIS A 354 45.99 49.14 -4.52
CA HIS A 354 44.63 49.16 -5.10
C HIS A 354 43.54 48.73 -4.09
N ALA A 355 43.90 48.06 -2.99
CA ALA A 355 42.97 47.57 -1.97
C ALA A 355 42.14 48.66 -1.26
N GLY A 356 42.53 49.95 -1.39
CA GLY A 356 41.94 51.07 -0.65
C GLY A 356 41.31 52.17 -1.51
N VAL A 357 41.07 51.94 -2.81
CA VAL A 357 40.41 52.91 -3.70
C VAL A 357 38.88 52.81 -3.59
N ASN A 358 38.15 53.90 -3.89
CA ASN A 358 36.68 53.85 -3.87
C ASN A 358 36.15 53.28 -5.19
N CYS A 359 34.91 52.76 -5.17
CA CYS A 359 34.31 52.14 -6.34
C CYS A 359 34.17 53.13 -7.50
N GLU A 360 33.77 54.37 -7.21
CA GLU A 360 33.56 55.45 -8.17
C GLU A 360 34.84 55.90 -8.88
N ASP A 361 36.01 55.79 -8.23
CA ASP A 361 37.32 56.14 -8.81
C ASP A 361 37.65 55.28 -10.03
N CYS A 362 37.11 54.05 -10.09
CA CYS A 362 37.27 53.12 -11.20
C CYS A 362 35.98 52.98 -12.04
N HIS A 363 34.81 52.85 -11.41
CA HIS A 363 33.56 52.52 -12.11
C HIS A 363 32.75 53.74 -12.58
N GLY A 364 33.01 54.94 -12.04
CA GLY A 364 32.26 56.17 -12.34
C GLY A 364 31.07 56.44 -11.40
N ASP A 365 30.35 57.52 -11.66
CA ASP A 365 29.21 57.97 -10.83
C ASP A 365 28.10 56.91 -10.77
N ARG A 366 27.48 56.72 -9.60
CA ARG A 366 26.52 55.63 -9.30
C ARG A 366 25.39 55.44 -10.32
N GLU A 367 24.92 56.51 -10.97
CA GLU A 367 23.84 56.50 -11.98
C GLU A 367 24.32 56.10 -13.40
N THR A 368 25.63 56.16 -13.66
CA THR A 368 26.26 55.88 -14.97
C THR A 368 27.38 54.84 -14.88
N ALA A 369 27.58 54.25 -13.70
CA ALA A 369 28.72 53.40 -13.40
C ALA A 369 28.74 52.12 -14.25
N VAL A 370 29.92 51.83 -14.80
CA VAL A 370 30.17 50.64 -15.62
C VAL A 370 31.01 49.65 -14.80
N TYR A 371 30.35 48.59 -14.34
CA TYR A 371 30.95 47.58 -13.47
C TYR A 371 31.59 46.42 -14.23
N LEU A 372 31.20 46.19 -15.49
CA LEU A 372 31.69 45.10 -16.33
C LEU A 372 32.25 45.61 -17.66
N GLY A 373 33.28 44.94 -18.16
CA GLY A 373 33.86 45.23 -19.48
C GLY A 373 34.76 46.48 -19.55
N ARG A 374 35.07 47.14 -18.43
CA ARG A 374 36.18 48.10 -18.37
C ARG A 374 37.50 47.35 -18.67
N PRO A 375 38.35 47.83 -19.59
CA PRO A 375 39.66 47.22 -19.82
C PRO A 375 40.54 47.33 -18.57
N PHE A 376 41.20 46.23 -18.19
CA PHE A 376 42.13 46.14 -17.05
C PHE A 376 43.35 45.25 -17.32
N ASP A 377 43.39 44.56 -18.47
CA ASP A 377 44.45 43.58 -18.81
C ASP A 377 45.83 44.23 -18.99
N ASP A 378 45.86 45.55 -19.25
CA ASP A 378 47.06 46.37 -19.26
C ASP A 378 46.94 47.48 -18.19
N CYS A 379 48.09 47.85 -17.62
CA CYS A 379 48.21 48.97 -16.71
C CYS A 379 47.83 50.30 -17.38
N ASP A 380 48.07 50.46 -18.69
CA ASP A 380 47.79 51.69 -19.43
C ASP A 380 46.27 51.99 -19.61
N ALA A 381 45.41 51.00 -19.37
CA ALA A 381 43.96 51.16 -19.42
C ALA A 381 43.42 52.08 -18.30
N CYS A 382 44.19 52.25 -17.22
CA CYS A 382 43.86 53.12 -16.09
C CYS A 382 45.01 54.08 -15.69
N HIS A 383 46.27 53.73 -15.98
CA HIS A 383 47.46 54.53 -15.71
C HIS A 383 48.06 55.12 -17.00
N VAL A 384 49.03 56.02 -16.90
CA VAL A 384 49.70 56.63 -18.05
C VAL A 384 51.10 56.01 -18.21
N ASP A 385 51.45 55.52 -19.41
CA ASP A 385 52.80 55.01 -19.69
C ASP A 385 53.82 56.13 -19.93
N GLU A 386 54.84 56.18 -19.07
CA GLU A 386 55.99 57.08 -19.18
C GLU A 386 57.08 56.56 -20.16
N HIS A 387 57.04 55.29 -20.58
CA HIS A 387 58.04 54.67 -21.46
C HIS A 387 57.78 54.86 -22.96
N GLN A 388 56.62 55.42 -23.33
CA GLN A 388 56.19 55.71 -24.70
C GLN A 388 56.13 54.46 -25.58
N GLY A 389 55.64 53.34 -25.01
CA GLY A 389 55.47 52.06 -25.71
C GLY A 389 56.77 51.37 -26.14
N ARG A 390 57.93 51.80 -25.63
CA ARG A 390 59.25 51.24 -26.00
C ARG A 390 59.37 49.73 -25.75
N PHE A 391 58.63 49.23 -24.78
CA PHE A 391 58.70 47.84 -24.36
C PHE A 391 57.56 46.99 -24.96
N GLU A 392 56.60 47.54 -25.68
CA GLU A 392 55.45 46.78 -26.19
C GLU A 392 55.83 45.57 -27.05
N PRO A 393 55.18 44.40 -26.89
CA PRO A 393 54.06 44.08 -25.98
C PRO A 393 54.52 43.52 -24.60
N THR A 394 55.66 44.00 -24.08
CA THR A 394 56.28 43.46 -22.86
C THR A 394 55.61 44.03 -21.61
N MET A 395 54.52 43.35 -21.21
CA MET A 395 53.84 43.41 -19.92
C MET A 395 54.63 44.10 -18.80
N CYS A 396 54.11 45.25 -18.34
CA CYS A 396 54.63 46.04 -17.22
C CYS A 396 55.01 45.19 -16.00
N GLN A 397 54.23 44.15 -15.72
CA GLN A 397 54.35 43.23 -14.59
C GLN A 397 55.67 42.43 -14.57
N ARG A 398 56.41 42.36 -15.69
CA ARG A 398 57.78 41.78 -15.71
C ARG A 398 58.81 42.67 -15.02
N CYS A 399 58.49 43.96 -14.83
CA CYS A 399 59.36 45.00 -14.28
C CYS A 399 58.70 45.82 -13.16
N HIS A 400 57.41 45.65 -12.90
CA HIS A 400 56.61 46.47 -11.99
C HIS A 400 55.66 45.59 -11.19
N THR A 401 55.22 46.08 -10.03
CA THR A 401 54.36 45.32 -9.10
C THR A 401 53.23 46.20 -8.59
N ALA A 402 52.16 45.61 -8.05
CA ALA A 402 51.07 46.36 -7.40
C ALA A 402 51.49 47.04 -6.07
N GLU A 403 52.69 46.72 -5.55
CA GLU A 403 53.35 47.44 -4.46
C GLU A 403 54.13 48.68 -4.95
N GLY A 404 54.45 48.74 -6.25
CA GLY A 404 55.15 49.86 -6.89
C GLY A 404 55.91 49.51 -8.17
N PHE A 405 56.18 50.54 -8.98
CA PHE A 405 56.79 50.44 -10.32
C PHE A 405 58.34 50.28 -10.31
N ARG A 406 58.90 49.14 -9.84
CA ARG A 406 60.37 48.88 -9.77
C ARG A 406 60.76 47.38 -10.00
N ALA A 407 61.85 47.06 -10.73
CA ALA A 407 62.05 45.80 -11.51
C ALA A 407 63.06 44.71 -11.01
N LEU A 408 62.89 43.43 -11.45
CA LEU A 408 63.64 42.21 -10.98
C LEU A 408 64.09 41.08 -12.00
N PHE A 409 63.34 39.97 -12.24
CA PHE A 409 63.91 38.60 -12.57
C PHE A 409 63.36 37.81 -13.82
N PHE A 410 63.87 36.58 -14.11
CA PHE A 410 63.47 35.67 -15.23
C PHE A 410 63.74 34.14 -15.03
N ASN A 411 62.93 33.23 -15.65
CA ASN A 411 62.97 31.75 -15.57
C ASN A 411 62.51 31.03 -16.89
N HIS A 412 62.83 29.74 -17.10
CA HIS A 412 62.60 28.95 -18.33
C HIS A 412 61.45 27.93 -18.28
N ASP A 413 61.07 27.42 -17.11
CA ASP A 413 59.91 26.52 -16.97
C ASP A 413 58.59 27.24 -17.39
N ASP A 414 58.63 28.57 -17.47
CA ASP A 414 57.55 29.47 -17.93
C ASP A 414 57.47 29.58 -19.48
N THR A 415 57.99 28.59 -20.22
CA THR A 415 58.06 28.61 -21.70
C THR A 415 57.57 27.29 -22.33
N ASN A 416 57.24 27.31 -23.63
CA ASN A 416 56.72 26.16 -24.38
C ASN A 416 57.71 24.99 -24.56
N PHE A 417 58.94 25.09 -24.04
CA PHE A 417 59.94 24.03 -24.11
C PHE A 417 60.52 23.76 -22.70
N PRO A 418 59.70 23.23 -21.77
CA PRO A 418 60.16 22.90 -20.43
C PRO A 418 61.13 21.71 -20.51
N HIS A 419 62.34 21.88 -19.99
CA HIS A 419 63.33 20.80 -20.01
C HIS A 419 62.87 19.64 -19.10
N THR A 420 62.86 18.40 -19.59
CA THR A 420 62.48 17.20 -18.80
C THR A 420 63.57 16.13 -18.77
N GLY A 421 63.52 15.27 -17.75
CA GLY A 421 64.53 14.24 -17.50
C GLY A 421 65.95 14.81 -17.53
N LYS A 422 66.79 14.24 -18.40
CA LYS A 422 68.20 14.65 -18.55
C LYS A 422 68.40 16.02 -19.20
N HIS A 423 67.39 16.60 -19.85
CA HIS A 423 67.51 17.93 -20.48
C HIS A 423 67.63 19.08 -19.46
N LYS A 424 67.17 18.90 -18.21
CA LYS A 424 67.27 19.93 -17.15
C LYS A 424 68.70 20.34 -16.78
N GLN A 425 69.70 19.60 -17.24
CA GLN A 425 71.11 19.79 -16.90
C GLN A 425 71.92 20.42 -18.05
N VAL A 426 71.26 20.81 -19.15
CA VAL A 426 71.89 21.49 -20.30
C VAL A 426 72.05 22.98 -19.98
N ALA A 427 73.26 23.53 -20.24
CA ALA A 427 73.53 24.96 -20.06
C ALA A 427 72.81 25.79 -21.13
N CYS A 428 72.43 27.04 -20.81
CA CYS A 428 71.65 27.91 -21.72
C CYS A 428 72.24 27.99 -23.13
N ASN A 429 73.57 28.14 -23.24
CA ASN A 429 74.28 28.25 -24.52
C ASN A 429 74.35 26.93 -25.32
N GLY A 430 73.91 25.81 -24.75
CA GLY A 430 73.71 24.55 -25.47
C GLY A 430 72.46 24.56 -26.37
N CYS A 431 71.59 25.57 -26.21
CA CYS A 431 70.39 25.79 -27.01
C CYS A 431 70.32 27.23 -27.57
N HIS A 432 70.75 28.24 -26.80
CA HIS A 432 70.74 29.65 -27.18
C HIS A 432 72.12 30.14 -27.64
N GLU A 433 72.44 29.89 -28.91
CA GLU A 433 73.64 30.44 -29.55
C GLU A 433 73.51 31.97 -29.80
N ASP A 434 74.64 32.69 -29.76
CA ASP A 434 74.78 34.13 -30.08
C ASP A 434 73.80 35.12 -29.38
N PHE A 435 73.38 34.84 -28.14
CA PHE A 435 72.39 35.64 -27.41
C PHE A 435 71.06 35.82 -28.17
N ARG A 436 70.73 34.87 -29.06
CA ARG A 436 69.46 34.84 -29.77
C ARG A 436 68.37 34.23 -28.88
N TRP A 437 67.72 35.10 -28.12
CA TRP A 437 66.62 34.73 -27.22
C TRP A 437 65.26 34.52 -27.93
N VAL A 438 65.19 34.69 -29.27
CA VAL A 438 63.94 34.61 -30.04
C VAL A 438 64.13 33.81 -31.34
N GLY A 439 63.22 32.87 -31.59
CA GLY A 439 63.06 32.18 -32.88
C GLY A 439 64.05 31.04 -33.16
N PHE A 440 64.26 30.14 -32.19
CA PHE A 440 64.88 28.82 -32.35
C PHE A 440 63.78 27.77 -32.65
N PRO A 441 64.03 26.67 -33.39
CA PRO A 441 63.05 25.60 -33.61
C PRO A 441 63.00 24.61 -32.43
N TYR A 442 61.80 24.22 -31.98
CA TYR A 442 61.59 23.40 -30.76
C TYR A 442 60.31 22.54 -30.81
N GLY A 443 59.78 22.24 -32.00
CA GLY A 443 58.44 21.69 -32.19
C GLY A 443 58.29 20.18 -31.96
N SER A 444 59.37 19.40 -32.05
CA SER A 444 59.31 17.94 -31.89
C SER A 444 60.59 17.31 -31.33
N CYS A 445 60.48 16.08 -30.83
CA CYS A 445 61.65 15.23 -30.53
C CYS A 445 62.52 15.00 -31.79
N ALA A 446 61.92 14.98 -32.99
CA ALA A 446 62.63 14.80 -34.25
C ALA A 446 63.51 16.02 -34.62
N ASP A 447 63.11 17.25 -34.29
CA ASP A 447 63.88 18.48 -34.57
C ASP A 447 65.33 18.40 -34.06
N CYS A 448 65.55 17.64 -32.98
CA CYS A 448 66.87 17.35 -32.42
C CYS A 448 67.36 15.90 -32.67
N HIS A 449 66.47 14.91 -32.76
CA HIS A 449 66.82 13.48 -32.76
C HIS A 449 66.49 12.67 -34.03
N GLU A 450 65.96 13.28 -35.09
CA GLU A 450 65.55 12.60 -36.35
C GLU A 450 66.63 11.63 -36.87
N LYS A 451 67.90 12.07 -36.88
CA LYS A 451 69.06 11.29 -37.38
C LYS A 451 69.39 10.02 -36.58
N ALA A 452 68.71 9.77 -35.46
CA ALA A 452 68.99 8.65 -34.56
C ALA A 452 67.84 7.61 -34.47
N SER A 453 66.73 7.79 -35.18
CA SER A 453 65.57 6.89 -35.09
C SER A 453 65.77 5.55 -35.83
N PRO A 454 65.40 4.40 -35.23
CA PRO A 454 65.45 3.08 -35.88
C PRO A 454 64.14 2.71 -36.62
N HIS A 455 63.08 3.50 -36.50
CA HIS A 455 61.78 3.22 -37.15
C HIS A 455 61.78 3.60 -38.63
N GLN A 456 61.00 2.92 -39.45
CA GLN A 456 60.81 3.34 -40.85
C GLN A 456 59.96 4.63 -40.91
N PRO A 457 60.33 5.62 -41.75
CA PRO A 457 59.57 6.86 -41.90
C PRO A 457 58.11 6.57 -42.30
N GLY A 458 57.16 7.12 -41.53
CA GLY A 458 55.73 7.04 -41.83
C GLY A 458 54.99 5.78 -41.37
N VAL A 459 55.65 4.83 -40.66
CA VAL A 459 54.96 3.69 -40.02
C VAL A 459 54.27 4.09 -38.72
N LEU A 460 54.83 5.09 -38.03
CA LEU A 460 54.19 5.87 -36.98
C LEU A 460 54.34 7.34 -37.39
N GLY A 461 53.43 8.22 -36.96
CA GLY A 461 53.58 9.66 -37.15
C GLY A 461 54.88 10.16 -36.52
N SER A 462 55.50 11.20 -37.07
CA SER A 462 56.80 11.72 -36.59
C SER A 462 56.79 12.22 -35.14
N ASP A 463 55.59 12.42 -34.58
CA ASP A 463 55.38 13.28 -33.42
C ASP A 463 54.90 12.50 -32.18
N THR A 464 54.63 11.19 -32.30
CA THR A 464 54.07 10.34 -31.22
C THR A 464 55.08 9.35 -30.64
N CYS A 465 56.32 9.81 -30.43
CA CYS A 465 57.36 9.00 -29.78
C CYS A 465 56.94 8.61 -28.34
N ASP A 466 56.23 9.51 -27.68
CA ASP A 466 56.01 9.50 -26.23
C ASP A 466 54.90 8.53 -25.80
N ASP A 467 54.06 8.09 -26.76
CA ASP A 467 53.06 7.02 -26.58
C ASP A 467 53.70 5.65 -26.31
N CYS A 468 54.97 5.49 -26.68
CA CYS A 468 55.74 4.26 -26.50
C CYS A 468 57.00 4.47 -25.66
N HIS A 469 57.67 5.62 -25.78
CA HIS A 469 59.00 5.91 -25.22
C HIS A 469 58.95 7.03 -24.17
N ASN A 470 60.05 7.23 -23.42
CA ASN A 470 60.11 8.27 -22.38
C ASN A 470 61.49 8.94 -22.30
N THR A 471 61.53 10.14 -21.69
CA THR A 471 62.73 11.00 -21.60
C THR A 471 63.75 10.57 -20.55
N GLU A 472 63.46 9.54 -19.74
CA GLU A 472 64.43 8.90 -18.85
C GLU A 472 65.24 7.81 -19.59
N SER A 473 64.55 6.97 -20.38
CA SER A 473 65.10 5.87 -21.17
C SER A 473 64.24 5.53 -22.40
N PHE A 474 64.68 6.00 -23.58
CA PHE A 474 64.02 5.81 -24.89
C PHE A 474 64.03 4.36 -25.44
N LYS A 475 64.31 3.34 -24.61
CA LYS A 475 64.37 1.91 -25.01
C LYS A 475 63.29 1.03 -24.38
N GLN A 476 62.49 1.58 -23.48
CA GLN A 476 61.46 0.86 -22.74
C GLN A 476 60.08 1.23 -23.30
N ILE A 477 59.27 0.23 -23.63
CA ILE A 477 57.89 0.40 -24.13
C ILE A 477 56.90 0.31 -22.96
N SER A 478 55.86 1.15 -22.95
CA SER A 478 54.84 1.20 -21.89
C SER A 478 53.44 1.36 -22.47
N PHE A 479 52.59 0.32 -22.43
CA PHE A 479 51.21 0.34 -22.92
C PHE A 479 50.33 -0.63 -22.10
N ASP A 480 49.11 -0.21 -21.73
CA ASP A 480 48.16 -0.98 -20.90
C ASP A 480 46.77 -0.96 -21.53
N HIS A 481 46.22 -2.13 -21.86
CA HIS A 481 44.96 -2.22 -22.61
C HIS A 481 43.74 -1.73 -21.81
N ALA A 482 43.74 -1.86 -20.48
CA ALA A 482 42.63 -1.42 -19.62
C ALA A 482 42.73 0.08 -19.30
N ALA A 483 43.95 0.63 -19.23
CA ALA A 483 44.15 2.07 -19.04
C ALA A 483 44.03 2.88 -20.34
N ASN A 484 44.43 2.31 -21.48
CA ASN A 484 44.47 3.00 -22.78
C ASN A 484 43.26 2.69 -23.70
N THR A 485 42.39 1.72 -23.36
CA THR A 485 41.21 1.38 -24.17
C THR A 485 39.95 1.18 -23.32
N ARG A 486 38.79 0.95 -23.97
CA ARG A 486 37.51 0.64 -23.28
C ARG A 486 37.26 -0.85 -23.07
N PHE A 487 38.18 -1.72 -23.47
CA PHE A 487 38.01 -3.17 -23.40
C PHE A 487 39.06 -3.77 -22.48
N ASP A 488 38.62 -4.17 -21.28
CA ASP A 488 39.46 -4.83 -20.30
C ASP A 488 39.62 -6.32 -20.65
N LEU A 489 40.87 -6.76 -20.78
CA LEU A 489 41.23 -8.14 -21.07
C LEU A 489 41.26 -8.94 -19.76
N GLY A 490 40.08 -9.09 -19.13
CA GLY A 490 39.89 -9.98 -17.98
C GLY A 490 40.15 -11.46 -18.31
N LEU A 491 40.18 -12.33 -17.30
CA LEU A 491 40.32 -13.78 -17.55
C LEU A 491 39.11 -14.32 -18.34
N PRO A 492 39.30 -15.17 -19.38
CA PRO A 492 40.54 -15.84 -19.80
C PRO A 492 41.34 -15.12 -20.93
N HIS A 493 41.05 -13.84 -21.20
CA HIS A 493 41.62 -13.05 -22.29
C HIS A 493 42.93 -12.30 -21.96
N GLY A 494 43.21 -12.03 -20.67
CA GLY A 494 44.38 -11.21 -20.26
C GLY A 494 45.76 -11.75 -20.63
N ASP A 495 45.92 -13.07 -20.76
CA ASP A 495 47.21 -13.70 -21.11
C ASP A 495 47.43 -13.84 -22.63
N LYS A 496 46.60 -13.20 -23.47
CA LYS A 496 46.70 -13.32 -24.93
C LYS A 496 47.64 -12.27 -25.51
N ALA A 497 48.57 -12.71 -26.35
CA ALA A 497 49.40 -11.80 -27.14
C ALA A 497 48.52 -10.99 -28.11
N CYS A 498 48.89 -9.74 -28.43
CA CYS A 498 48.06 -8.82 -29.24
C CYS A 498 47.60 -9.45 -30.57
N GLY A 499 48.47 -10.23 -31.22
CA GLY A 499 48.19 -10.95 -32.46
C GLY A 499 47.18 -12.12 -32.37
N ALA A 500 46.65 -12.42 -31.19
CA ALA A 500 45.54 -13.37 -31.02
C ALA A 500 44.16 -12.70 -31.22
N CYS A 501 44.12 -11.37 -31.20
CA CYS A 501 42.92 -10.57 -31.44
C CYS A 501 43.10 -9.66 -32.66
N HIS A 502 44.25 -9.01 -32.82
CA HIS A 502 44.55 -8.11 -33.94
C HIS A 502 45.30 -8.81 -35.07
N GLU A 503 44.98 -8.48 -36.32
CA GLU A 503 45.64 -9.03 -37.53
C GLU A 503 47.02 -8.39 -37.81
N GLY A 504 47.93 -8.41 -36.84
CA GLY A 504 49.32 -7.92 -36.98
C GLY A 504 49.80 -7.05 -35.81
N ILE A 505 51.12 -6.82 -35.75
CA ILE A 505 51.73 -5.85 -34.79
C ILE A 505 51.82 -4.44 -35.37
N ASP A 506 51.37 -4.28 -36.61
CA ASP A 506 51.40 -3.11 -37.46
C ASP A 506 49.99 -2.59 -37.79
N ARG A 507 48.93 -3.24 -37.25
CA ARG A 507 47.54 -2.87 -37.49
C ARG A 507 46.60 -3.24 -36.33
N PHE A 508 46.20 -2.24 -35.54
CA PHE A 508 45.40 -2.43 -34.32
C PHE A 508 43.92 -1.98 -34.42
N GLU A 509 43.46 -1.49 -35.57
CA GLU A 509 42.09 -0.97 -35.76
C GLU A 509 41.08 -2.04 -36.18
N GLY A 510 39.84 -1.98 -35.65
CA GLY A 510 38.66 -2.59 -36.31
C GLY A 510 37.69 -3.44 -35.46
N LEU A 511 38.00 -3.74 -34.20
CA LEU A 511 37.17 -4.62 -33.34
C LEU A 511 36.26 -3.83 -32.37
N THR A 512 35.09 -4.38 -32.06
CA THR A 512 34.18 -3.84 -31.03
C THR A 512 34.24 -4.69 -29.75
N GLY A 513 33.85 -4.13 -28.61
CA GLY A 513 33.83 -4.83 -27.32
C GLY A 513 32.61 -5.73 -27.09
N GLU A 514 31.82 -6.01 -28.12
CA GLU A 514 30.61 -6.82 -28.02
C GLU A 514 30.91 -8.32 -28.13
N CYS A 515 30.29 -9.16 -27.30
CA CYS A 515 30.54 -10.62 -27.32
C CYS A 515 30.26 -11.24 -28.70
N THR A 516 29.29 -10.70 -29.43
CA THR A 516 28.91 -11.12 -30.79
C THR A 516 29.93 -10.76 -31.87
N ALA A 517 30.87 -9.85 -31.62
CA ALA A 517 31.95 -9.56 -32.56
C ALA A 517 32.92 -10.75 -32.74
N CYS A 518 32.99 -11.63 -31.74
CA CYS A 518 33.89 -12.79 -31.71
C CYS A 518 33.16 -14.14 -31.62
N HIS A 519 32.08 -14.25 -30.82
CA HIS A 519 31.45 -15.54 -30.48
C HIS A 519 30.11 -15.82 -31.21
N GLN A 520 29.78 -15.07 -32.26
CA GLN A 520 28.50 -15.23 -32.98
C GLN A 520 28.30 -16.65 -33.55
N GLU A 521 29.37 -17.33 -33.96
CA GLU A 521 29.32 -18.67 -34.54
C GLU A 521 29.11 -19.79 -33.49
N GLU A 522 29.25 -19.49 -32.20
CA GLU A 522 29.13 -20.47 -31.10
C GLU A 522 27.67 -20.64 -30.60
N ARG A 523 26.70 -19.94 -31.19
CA ARG A 523 25.31 -19.86 -30.70
C ARG A 523 24.47 -21.14 -30.94
N PRO A 524 23.87 -21.76 -29.91
CA PRO A 524 22.98 -22.91 -30.08
C PRO A 524 21.66 -22.63 -30.83
N TRP A 525 21.10 -23.67 -31.44
CA TRP A 525 19.81 -23.61 -32.15
C TRP A 525 18.64 -23.44 -31.17
N GLY A 526 17.72 -22.51 -31.47
CA GLY A 526 16.55 -22.20 -30.63
C GLY A 526 16.81 -21.24 -29.46
N HIS A 527 18.02 -20.70 -29.34
CA HIS A 527 18.36 -19.68 -28.33
C HIS A 527 17.79 -18.30 -28.70
N TYR A 528 17.38 -17.51 -27.70
CA TYR A 528 16.95 -16.10 -27.87
C TYR A 528 18.02 -15.25 -28.59
N ASP A 529 17.58 -14.35 -29.47
CA ASP A 529 18.41 -13.32 -30.12
C ASP A 529 18.70 -12.15 -29.15
N GLY A 530 19.92 -11.60 -29.18
CA GLY A 530 20.31 -10.43 -28.39
C GLY A 530 21.71 -10.55 -27.79
N GLN A 531 22.05 -9.62 -26.90
CA GLN A 531 23.34 -9.60 -26.22
C GLN A 531 23.41 -10.71 -25.16
N CYS A 532 24.46 -11.54 -25.21
CA CYS A 532 24.59 -12.73 -24.36
C CYS A 532 24.79 -12.39 -22.87
N GLY A 533 25.42 -11.25 -22.57
CA GLY A 533 25.81 -10.82 -21.22
C GLY A 533 24.66 -10.54 -20.24
N THR A 534 23.40 -10.59 -20.66
CA THR A 534 22.24 -10.50 -19.76
C THR A 534 21.89 -11.82 -19.07
N CYS A 535 22.37 -12.95 -19.61
CA CYS A 535 22.09 -14.29 -19.09
C CYS A 535 23.34 -15.17 -18.95
N HIS A 536 24.48 -14.80 -19.56
CA HIS A 536 25.74 -15.54 -19.55
C HIS A 536 26.87 -14.66 -19.03
N GLU A 537 27.73 -15.19 -18.16
CA GLU A 537 28.91 -14.47 -17.64
C GLU A 537 30.18 -14.90 -18.39
N ALA A 538 31.07 -13.94 -18.70
CA ALA A 538 32.32 -14.22 -19.43
C ALA A 538 33.26 -15.22 -18.71
N ALA A 539 33.10 -15.38 -17.40
CA ALA A 539 33.85 -16.33 -16.59
C ALA A 539 33.27 -17.78 -16.63
N HIS A 540 31.99 -17.97 -16.96
CA HIS A 540 31.36 -19.29 -16.97
C HIS A 540 30.10 -19.38 -17.86
N TRP A 541 30.09 -20.34 -18.79
CA TRP A 541 29.09 -20.43 -19.88
C TRP A 541 28.13 -21.63 -19.69
N PHE A 542 27.24 -21.56 -18.69
CA PHE A 542 26.27 -22.63 -18.34
C PHE A 542 24.85 -22.07 -18.09
N PRO A 543 23.77 -22.84 -18.38
CA PRO A 543 22.42 -22.29 -18.46
C PRO A 543 21.67 -22.20 -17.12
N GLY A 544 21.12 -21.03 -16.81
CA GLY A 544 20.08 -20.85 -15.79
C GLY A 544 18.68 -21.09 -16.37
N GLY A 545 17.96 -22.10 -15.87
CA GLY A 545 16.55 -22.37 -16.23
C GLY A 545 15.57 -21.83 -15.18
N LEU A 546 14.45 -21.23 -15.62
CA LEU A 546 13.48 -20.51 -14.77
C LEU A 546 12.55 -21.40 -13.90
N GLY A 547 12.70 -22.74 -13.92
CA GLY A 547 12.02 -23.66 -13.02
C GLY A 547 10.47 -23.69 -13.07
N ASP A 548 9.87 -24.48 -12.18
CA ASP A 548 8.40 -24.66 -12.09
C ASP A 548 7.69 -23.60 -11.22
N GLN A 549 8.44 -22.71 -10.56
CA GLN A 549 7.93 -21.77 -9.54
C GLN A 549 7.63 -20.36 -10.09
N GLU A 550 8.06 -20.03 -11.31
CA GLU A 550 8.16 -18.63 -11.77
C GLU A 550 7.14 -18.22 -12.85
N HIS A 551 5.88 -18.65 -12.71
CA HIS A 551 4.75 -18.12 -13.49
C HIS A 551 4.56 -16.58 -13.32
N SER A 552 5.17 -15.98 -12.30
CA SER A 552 5.31 -14.54 -12.14
C SER A 552 6.18 -13.89 -13.24
N VAL A 553 7.24 -14.55 -13.70
CA VAL A 553 8.17 -14.02 -14.72
C VAL A 553 7.54 -14.05 -16.12
N THR A 554 6.61 -14.97 -16.36
CA THR A 554 5.82 -15.04 -17.62
C THR A 554 4.63 -14.09 -17.65
N GLY A 555 4.37 -13.33 -16.57
CA GLY A 555 3.31 -12.32 -16.49
C GLY A 555 1.94 -12.84 -16.03
N PHE A 556 1.82 -14.10 -15.59
CA PHE A 556 0.57 -14.67 -15.07
C PHE A 556 0.79 -15.41 -13.75
N ALA A 557 0.97 -14.66 -12.65
CA ALA A 557 1.14 -15.24 -11.32
C ALA A 557 -0.15 -15.95 -10.85
N LEU A 558 -0.09 -17.28 -10.70
CA LEU A 558 -1.17 -18.12 -10.20
C LEU A 558 -1.59 -17.68 -8.80
N ARG A 559 -2.83 -17.18 -8.67
CA ARG A 559 -3.39 -16.60 -7.44
C ARG A 559 -4.86 -16.97 -7.26
N GLY A 560 -5.30 -16.96 -6.01
CA GLY A 560 -6.66 -17.31 -5.61
C GLY A 560 -7.07 -18.71 -6.06
N ALA A 561 -8.26 -18.83 -6.65
CA ALA A 561 -8.81 -20.10 -7.12
C ALA A 561 -7.91 -20.81 -8.15
N HIS A 562 -7.08 -20.07 -8.90
CA HIS A 562 -6.14 -20.64 -9.88
C HIS A 562 -4.93 -21.37 -9.25
N THR A 563 -4.77 -21.34 -7.93
CA THR A 563 -3.66 -22.03 -7.24
C THR A 563 -3.88 -23.53 -7.02
N VAL A 564 -5.10 -24.02 -7.28
CA VAL A 564 -5.52 -25.41 -7.04
C VAL A 564 -6.08 -26.10 -8.30
N LEU A 565 -5.90 -25.48 -9.48
CA LEU A 565 -6.29 -26.05 -10.77
C LEU A 565 -5.19 -26.98 -11.28
N ASP A 566 -5.58 -28.02 -12.02
CA ASP A 566 -4.63 -28.92 -12.67
C ASP A 566 -4.01 -28.25 -13.91
N CYS A 567 -2.75 -28.59 -14.22
CA CYS A 567 -1.98 -27.99 -15.31
C CYS A 567 -2.73 -28.01 -16.66
N GLU A 568 -3.41 -29.12 -16.93
CA GLU A 568 -4.15 -29.40 -18.16
C GLU A 568 -5.45 -28.58 -18.30
N GLU A 569 -5.97 -27.99 -17.21
CA GLU A 569 -7.13 -27.08 -17.25
C GLU A 569 -6.74 -25.71 -17.87
N CYS A 570 -5.46 -25.34 -17.79
CA CYS A 570 -4.91 -24.12 -18.40
C CYS A 570 -4.09 -24.40 -19.67
N HIS A 571 -3.33 -25.50 -19.69
CA HIS A 571 -2.46 -25.88 -20.81
C HIS A 571 -3.04 -27.07 -21.58
N MET A 572 -3.87 -26.75 -22.58
CA MET A 572 -4.45 -27.77 -23.46
C MET A 572 -3.36 -28.58 -24.18
N PRO A 573 -3.49 -29.93 -24.26
CA PRO A 573 -2.41 -30.82 -24.73
C PRO A 573 -2.10 -30.71 -26.24
N ASP A 574 -2.87 -29.93 -27.00
CA ASP A 574 -2.68 -29.65 -28.43
C ASP A 574 -1.85 -28.38 -28.70
N ARG A 575 -1.37 -27.66 -27.67
CA ARG A 575 -0.68 -26.35 -27.83
C ARG A 575 0.61 -26.22 -27.03
N ALA A 576 1.47 -25.31 -27.47
CA ALA A 576 2.67 -24.94 -26.72
C ALA A 576 2.28 -24.19 -25.44
N ARG A 577 2.94 -24.51 -24.30
CA ARG A 577 2.61 -23.95 -22.98
C ARG A 577 2.72 -22.41 -22.88
N GLY A 578 3.38 -21.75 -23.83
CA GLY A 578 3.53 -20.29 -23.89
C GLY A 578 2.38 -19.52 -24.57
N GLU A 579 1.29 -20.17 -25.01
CA GLU A 579 0.20 -19.49 -25.75
C GLU A 579 -0.96 -18.98 -24.89
N ALA A 580 -1.00 -19.31 -23.59
CA ALA A 580 -2.04 -18.85 -22.68
C ALA A 580 -1.93 -17.33 -22.45
N LYS A 581 -3.01 -16.58 -22.69
CA LYS A 581 -3.03 -15.12 -22.52
C LYS A 581 -3.53 -14.72 -21.12
N PRO A 582 -2.91 -13.74 -20.45
CA PRO A 582 -3.17 -13.46 -19.03
C PRO A 582 -4.49 -12.72 -18.72
N GLN A 583 -5.28 -12.33 -19.73
CA GLN A 583 -6.53 -11.58 -19.50
C GLN A 583 -7.69 -12.52 -19.16
N CYS A 584 -8.46 -12.20 -18.12
CA CYS A 584 -9.58 -13.01 -17.61
C CYS A 584 -10.58 -13.44 -18.71
N ILE A 585 -10.93 -12.53 -19.63
CA ILE A 585 -11.85 -12.78 -20.75
C ILE A 585 -11.33 -13.79 -21.79
N GLY A 586 -10.04 -14.15 -21.74
CA GLY A 586 -9.45 -15.19 -22.58
C GLY A 586 -10.00 -16.57 -22.27
N CYS A 587 -10.30 -16.83 -20.99
CA CYS A 587 -10.87 -18.08 -20.50
C CYS A 587 -12.36 -17.92 -20.15
N HIS A 588 -12.72 -16.88 -19.40
CA HIS A 588 -14.07 -16.70 -18.81
C HIS A 588 -15.10 -16.00 -19.71
N ARG A 589 -14.91 -16.00 -21.03
CA ARG A 589 -15.85 -15.35 -21.98
C ARG A 589 -17.27 -15.90 -21.91
N GLN A 590 -17.42 -17.19 -21.61
CA GLN A 590 -18.73 -17.85 -21.56
C GLN A 590 -19.43 -17.63 -20.21
N ASP A 591 -18.68 -17.24 -19.18
CA ASP A 591 -19.18 -17.00 -17.82
C ASP A 591 -19.66 -15.54 -17.62
N ASP A 592 -19.32 -14.63 -18.55
CA ASP A 592 -19.64 -13.21 -18.45
C ASP A 592 -21.15 -12.93 -18.62
N SER A 593 -21.82 -12.83 -17.48
CA SER A 593 -23.23 -12.46 -17.36
C SER A 593 -23.54 -11.04 -17.88
N HIS A 594 -22.54 -10.15 -17.98
CA HIS A 594 -22.70 -8.79 -18.51
C HIS A 594 -22.66 -8.74 -20.03
N ARG A 595 -22.36 -9.84 -20.73
CA ARG A 595 -22.35 -9.93 -22.20
C ARG A 595 -21.47 -8.84 -22.85
N ASN A 596 -20.30 -8.61 -22.28
CA ASN A 596 -19.27 -7.63 -22.67
C ASN A 596 -19.75 -6.15 -22.63
N GLN A 597 -20.85 -5.84 -21.91
CA GLN A 597 -21.34 -4.46 -21.77
C GLN A 597 -20.47 -3.57 -20.87
N LEU A 598 -19.65 -4.17 -20.00
CA LEU A 598 -18.77 -3.48 -19.06
C LEU A 598 -17.28 -3.49 -19.49
N GLY A 599 -16.98 -3.95 -20.71
CA GLY A 599 -15.60 -4.12 -21.19
C GLY A 599 -14.99 -5.45 -20.78
N ASN A 600 -13.65 -5.53 -20.86
CA ASN A 600 -12.88 -6.77 -20.71
C ASN A 600 -11.86 -6.75 -19.55
N VAL A 601 -11.86 -5.70 -18.72
CA VAL A 601 -11.04 -5.56 -17.51
C VAL A 601 -11.87 -6.05 -16.31
N CYS A 602 -11.89 -7.37 -16.12
CA CYS A 602 -12.79 -8.00 -15.14
C CYS A 602 -12.36 -7.74 -13.68
N ASP A 603 -11.07 -7.49 -13.47
CA ASP A 603 -10.37 -7.30 -12.19
C ASP A 603 -10.63 -5.94 -11.51
N ASP A 604 -11.21 -4.97 -12.24
CA ASP A 604 -11.76 -3.73 -11.64
C ASP A 604 -12.94 -4.01 -10.70
N CYS A 605 -13.65 -5.13 -10.92
CA CYS A 605 -14.91 -5.45 -10.25
C CYS A 605 -14.90 -6.82 -9.55
N HIS A 606 -14.34 -7.84 -10.17
CA HIS A 606 -14.26 -9.20 -9.65
C HIS A 606 -12.84 -9.51 -9.15
N THR A 607 -12.66 -10.66 -8.49
CA THR A 607 -11.33 -11.09 -8.00
C THR A 607 -11.10 -12.55 -8.31
N GLU A 608 -9.84 -12.96 -8.43
CA GLU A 608 -9.43 -14.36 -8.60
C GLU A 608 -9.80 -15.27 -7.40
N MET A 609 -10.33 -14.70 -6.32
CA MET A 609 -10.89 -15.43 -5.18
C MET A 609 -12.37 -15.78 -5.34
N SER A 610 -13.16 -14.95 -6.03
CA SER A 610 -14.61 -15.14 -6.18
C SER A 610 -15.23 -14.17 -7.20
N TRP A 611 -16.09 -14.71 -8.08
CA TRP A 611 -16.91 -13.92 -9.00
C TRP A 611 -18.12 -13.25 -8.32
N PHE A 612 -18.66 -13.85 -7.25
CA PHE A 612 -19.90 -13.37 -6.60
C PHE A 612 -19.71 -12.15 -5.69
N ARG A 613 -18.47 -11.81 -5.31
CA ARG A 613 -18.16 -10.61 -4.51
C ARG A 613 -17.62 -9.50 -5.40
N VAL A 614 -18.52 -8.60 -5.81
CA VAL A 614 -18.20 -7.46 -6.67
C VAL A 614 -17.69 -6.27 -5.84
N ARG A 615 -16.63 -5.59 -6.31
CA ARG A 615 -15.98 -4.45 -5.65
C ARG A 615 -16.35 -3.07 -6.23
N TRP A 616 -17.44 -3.02 -6.99
CA TRP A 616 -17.88 -1.81 -7.69
C TRP A 616 -18.38 -0.71 -6.74
N ARG A 617 -17.93 0.53 -6.96
CA ARG A 617 -18.36 1.72 -6.20
C ARG A 617 -19.12 2.69 -7.08
N HIS A 618 -20.45 2.64 -7.06
CA HIS A 618 -21.33 3.58 -7.77
C HIS A 618 -21.04 5.08 -7.52
N GLY A 619 -20.32 5.45 -6.45
CA GLY A 619 -19.85 6.83 -6.27
C GLY A 619 -18.94 7.35 -7.37
N THR A 620 -18.28 6.48 -8.14
CA THR A 620 -17.41 6.88 -9.27
C THR A 620 -18.18 7.22 -10.55
N THR A 621 -19.45 6.82 -10.67
CA THR A 621 -20.26 7.00 -11.90
C THR A 621 -20.99 8.34 -11.96
N GLY A 622 -20.76 9.23 -10.99
CA GLY A 622 -21.52 10.47 -10.80
C GLY A 622 -22.90 10.27 -10.14
N TRP A 623 -23.33 9.03 -9.90
CA TRP A 623 -24.58 8.72 -9.18
C TRP A 623 -24.34 7.75 -8.01
N PRO A 624 -23.77 8.22 -6.88
CA PRO A 624 -23.64 7.42 -5.67
C PRO A 624 -25.01 6.94 -5.16
N LEU A 625 -25.16 5.63 -4.97
CA LEU A 625 -26.34 5.03 -4.33
C LEU A 625 -26.49 5.57 -2.89
N ARG A 626 -27.62 6.19 -2.59
CA ARG A 626 -27.96 6.80 -1.29
C ARG A 626 -29.34 6.34 -0.83
N GLY A 627 -29.52 6.21 0.48
CA GLY A 627 -30.76 5.70 1.08
C GLY A 627 -31.10 4.30 0.55
N ALA A 628 -32.40 4.03 0.38
CA ALA A 628 -32.92 2.74 -0.08
C ALA A 628 -32.33 2.24 -1.42
N HIS A 629 -31.86 3.13 -2.30
CA HIS A 629 -31.22 2.74 -3.57
C HIS A 629 -29.93 1.91 -3.37
N LYS A 630 -29.34 1.88 -2.17
CA LYS A 630 -28.22 0.95 -1.85
C LYS A 630 -28.66 -0.52 -1.79
N MET A 631 -29.95 -0.79 -1.59
CA MET A 631 -30.53 -2.15 -1.47
C MET A 631 -31.27 -2.60 -2.73
N ALA A 632 -31.32 -1.76 -3.77
CA ALA A 632 -31.86 -2.16 -5.07
C ALA A 632 -30.92 -3.17 -5.74
N GLU A 633 -31.47 -4.17 -6.42
CA GLU A 633 -30.68 -5.07 -7.23
C GLU A 633 -30.14 -4.33 -8.46
N CYS A 634 -28.99 -4.76 -8.98
CA CYS A 634 -28.37 -4.14 -10.16
C CYS A 634 -29.36 -4.08 -11.34
N VAL A 635 -30.19 -5.11 -11.50
CA VAL A 635 -31.19 -5.24 -12.58
C VAL A 635 -32.38 -4.28 -12.45
N ASP A 636 -32.69 -3.78 -11.24
CA ASP A 636 -33.77 -2.80 -11.04
C ASP A 636 -33.41 -1.46 -11.69
N CYS A 637 -32.13 -1.11 -11.68
CA CYS A 637 -31.59 0.11 -12.30
C CYS A 637 -31.02 -0.14 -13.72
N HIS A 638 -30.59 -1.38 -14.02
CA HIS A 638 -29.99 -1.79 -15.29
C HIS A 638 -30.78 -2.93 -15.98
N PRO A 639 -32.10 -2.78 -16.25
CA PRO A 639 -32.95 -3.85 -16.78
C PRO A 639 -32.66 -4.22 -18.24
N SER A 640 -31.71 -3.56 -18.91
CA SER A 640 -31.38 -3.80 -20.33
C SER A 640 -29.94 -3.46 -20.69
N SER A 641 -29.35 -2.45 -20.04
CA SER A 641 -27.96 -2.04 -20.24
C SER A 641 -27.35 -1.53 -18.94
N TYR A 642 -26.09 -1.85 -18.69
CA TYR A 642 -25.28 -1.23 -17.64
C TYR A 642 -24.78 0.19 -18.00
N THR A 643 -24.90 0.59 -19.26
CA THR A 643 -24.53 1.93 -19.75
C THR A 643 -25.76 2.76 -20.09
N GLY A 644 -25.73 4.06 -19.77
CA GLY A 644 -26.77 5.02 -20.13
C GLY A 644 -28.02 5.02 -19.24
N THR A 645 -27.99 4.38 -18.06
CA THR A 645 -29.11 4.41 -17.10
C THR A 645 -29.47 5.85 -16.70
N PRO A 646 -30.75 6.27 -16.79
CA PRO A 646 -31.17 7.61 -16.40
C PRO A 646 -31.01 7.87 -14.89
N THR A 647 -30.40 9.01 -14.54
CA THR A 647 -30.13 9.43 -13.15
C THR A 647 -31.19 10.37 -12.55
N GLN A 648 -32.18 10.76 -13.34
CA GLN A 648 -33.25 11.69 -12.98
C GLN A 648 -34.31 10.96 -12.15
N CYS A 649 -34.60 11.41 -10.92
CA CYS A 649 -35.52 10.73 -9.99
C CYS A 649 -36.87 10.35 -10.63
N PHE A 650 -37.48 11.27 -11.39
CA PHE A 650 -38.74 11.06 -12.10
C PHE A 650 -38.70 9.90 -13.12
N ARG A 651 -37.54 9.52 -13.67
CA ARG A 651 -37.45 8.43 -14.67
C ARG A 651 -37.72 7.05 -14.08
N CYS A 652 -37.44 6.87 -12.80
CA CYS A 652 -37.71 5.63 -12.06
C CYS A 652 -38.97 5.78 -11.20
N HIS A 653 -39.14 6.91 -10.51
CA HIS A 653 -40.22 7.15 -9.55
C HIS A 653 -41.46 7.87 -10.14
N ALA A 654 -41.69 7.75 -11.46
CA ALA A 654 -42.81 8.42 -12.13
C ALA A 654 -44.18 7.98 -11.57
N TYR A 655 -44.31 6.69 -11.26
CA TYR A 655 -45.57 6.09 -10.81
C TYR A 655 -45.90 6.54 -9.39
N GLU A 656 -44.94 6.38 -8.48
CA GLU A 656 -44.95 6.78 -7.07
C GLU A 656 -45.22 8.29 -6.93
N ALA A 657 -44.54 9.11 -7.74
CA ALA A 657 -44.76 10.54 -7.76
C ALA A 657 -46.19 10.88 -8.19
N SER A 658 -46.73 10.20 -9.22
CA SER A 658 -48.09 10.43 -9.74
C SER A 658 -49.21 9.92 -8.82
N ALA A 659 -48.92 8.95 -7.95
CA ALA A 659 -49.85 8.39 -6.99
C ALA A 659 -50.06 9.28 -5.74
N SER A 660 -49.18 10.27 -5.52
CA SER A 660 -49.27 11.19 -4.39
C SER A 660 -50.35 12.26 -4.61
N PRO A 661 -51.32 12.43 -3.68
CA PRO A 661 -52.34 13.48 -3.78
C PRO A 661 -51.76 14.90 -3.64
N TYR A 662 -50.47 15.04 -3.30
CA TYR A 662 -49.77 16.33 -3.19
C TYR A 662 -49.05 16.76 -4.48
N HIS A 663 -48.89 15.87 -5.47
CA HIS A 663 -48.17 16.16 -6.72
C HIS A 663 -49.13 16.50 -7.88
N GLN A 664 -50.05 17.43 -7.67
CA GLN A 664 -51.17 17.70 -8.60
C GLN A 664 -50.80 18.52 -9.86
N SER A 665 -49.52 18.76 -10.15
CA SER A 665 -49.11 19.49 -11.36
C SER A 665 -47.91 18.84 -12.07
N GLY A 666 -47.96 18.81 -13.41
CA GLY A 666 -46.96 18.16 -14.26
C GLY A 666 -45.60 18.87 -14.37
N LEU A 667 -45.25 19.73 -13.40
CA LEU A 667 -44.00 20.51 -13.37
C LEU A 667 -42.93 19.93 -12.43
N LEU A 668 -43.23 18.87 -11.67
CA LEU A 668 -42.37 18.33 -10.61
C LEU A 668 -41.36 17.27 -11.10
N GLN A 669 -40.53 17.61 -12.11
CA GLN A 669 -39.45 16.71 -12.56
C GLN A 669 -38.17 16.83 -11.70
N SER A 670 -37.99 17.92 -10.96
CA SER A 670 -36.85 18.18 -10.07
C SER A 670 -37.19 17.84 -8.61
N CYS A 671 -37.29 16.54 -8.32
CA CYS A 671 -37.73 16.02 -7.02
C CYS A 671 -36.80 16.43 -5.85
N ASP A 672 -35.52 16.61 -6.15
CA ASP A 672 -34.43 17.01 -5.25
C ASP A 672 -34.60 18.42 -4.65
N THR A 673 -35.40 19.29 -5.29
CA THR A 673 -35.78 20.60 -4.73
C THR A 673 -36.57 20.45 -3.42
N CYS A 674 -37.35 19.38 -3.28
CA CYS A 674 -38.27 19.18 -2.15
C CYS A 674 -37.92 17.96 -1.29
N HIS A 675 -37.38 16.90 -1.88
CA HIS A 675 -37.18 15.60 -1.23
C HIS A 675 -35.71 15.25 -1.04
N ARG A 676 -35.35 14.77 0.16
CA ARG A 676 -34.02 14.19 0.42
C ARG A 676 -34.00 12.69 0.10
N VAL A 677 -32.99 12.25 -0.64
CA VAL A 677 -32.82 10.86 -1.13
C VAL A 677 -32.82 9.80 -0.01
N TYR A 678 -32.46 10.16 1.22
CA TYR A 678 -32.40 9.24 2.36
C TYR A 678 -33.75 8.89 3.00
N GLY A 679 -34.81 9.68 2.77
CA GLY A 679 -36.09 9.44 3.44
C GLY A 679 -37.34 9.99 2.76
N TRP A 680 -37.22 10.64 1.59
CA TRP A 680 -38.32 11.32 0.89
C TRP A 680 -39.12 12.36 1.71
N LEU A 681 -38.63 12.70 2.90
CA LEU A 681 -39.17 13.75 3.75
C LEU A 681 -38.91 15.14 3.14
N PRO A 682 -39.85 16.09 3.30
CA PRO A 682 -39.66 17.47 2.88
C PRO A 682 -38.51 18.13 3.64
N VAL A 683 -37.74 18.98 2.95
CA VAL A 683 -36.72 19.81 3.60
C VAL A 683 -37.40 20.79 4.56
N ARG A 684 -36.94 20.87 5.83
CA ARG A 684 -37.49 21.81 6.83
C ARG A 684 -37.48 23.24 6.27
N GLY A 685 -38.66 23.84 6.18
CA GLY A 685 -38.91 25.10 5.48
C GLY A 685 -40.12 25.05 4.53
N ALA A 686 -40.57 23.85 4.14
CA ALA A 686 -41.75 23.64 3.31
C ALA A 686 -43.07 23.39 4.10
N GLU A 687 -43.11 23.72 5.39
CA GLU A 687 -44.36 23.72 6.16
C GLU A 687 -45.07 25.09 6.02
N VAL A 688 -46.29 25.04 5.49
CA VAL A 688 -47.27 26.14 5.40
C VAL A 688 -46.95 27.26 4.37
N LEU A 689 -47.34 27.00 3.12
CA LEU A 689 -48.18 27.95 2.39
C LEU A 689 -49.53 27.25 2.09
N GLN A 690 -50.55 27.63 2.87
CA GLN A 690 -51.96 27.47 2.51
C GLN A 690 -52.44 28.78 1.85
#